data_AF-A0A1W9L218-F1
#
_entry.id   AF-A0A1W9L218-F1
#
_cell.length_a   1.000
_cell.length_b   1.000
_cell.length_c   1.000
_cell.angle_alpha   90.00
_cell.angle_beta   90.00
_cell.angle_gamma   90.00
#
_symmetry.space_group_name_H-M   'P 1'
#
loop_
_entity.id
_entity.type
_entity.pdbx_description
1 polymer ?
#
loop_
_entity_poly.entity_id
_entity_poly.type
_entity_poly.pdbx_seq_one_letter_code
_entity_poly.pdbx_strand_id
1 'polypeptide(L)'
;VWVLLCAILVALMQPGFMCLESGLTRSKNSINVAVKNLADFGISTLLFWAVGYGLMFGDTWYGWIGSQQFFFEPRQDQIFGGAFFIFQMMFCGTAVTIISGAVAERMKFTSYLMVALLVSGIIYPLFGHWAWNCSPGNSCPSGWLGQRGFIDFAGSTVVHSIGGWVALAVLLIIGPREGRFPPNAPPHEIHGHNIPLAILGVFLLWIGWFGFNGGSTLALNAQVSGILINTTVAAAAGMITATVLEWSWHRQAKVEALINGCLAGLVAITASCHAVSPSAALFIGAMGGILMISVKYLLNRWQIDDAVDAIPVHVGAGVWGTLAVALFASTDVFAPGVSRWEQFWIQLQGVIVAGVWAFGLSFIILKWFNTLSPLRLSIEEERMGLNVSEHGVSTELYDLLEAMQLQVKTGNMNLRVHEEPYTDVGSIARQYNRVLDRLIIETEKTQSAKREIEQAHGEIIILNQRLKIENSRMTAELDVTRRLQQMVLPRKEELEHISGLDIAGFMEPAEEVGGDYYDILQHKQGIKIGIGDVTGHGLESGVLMIMVQTAVRALLANNENDPVRFLKALNKTIYGNVQRMNSDKNLSLVLIDYQGGVLSLTGQHEEMIVVRAGGKVERIDTINLGFPIGLEEDISEFIGEIKVKLNCGDVVVLYTDGITEAQDKDRKQFGIRRLCKSISCNWRRTAAEIRQLVIDELRYHIGDSKVLDDITLVVIKQK
;
A
#
# COMPACT_ATOMS: atom_id res chain seq x y z
N VAL A 1 -66.70 7.02 18.57
CA VAL A 1 -65.76 5.96 19.03
C VAL A 1 -65.07 5.27 17.86
N TRP A 2 -65.78 4.58 16.97
CA TRP A 2 -65.19 3.89 15.80
C TRP A 2 -64.16 4.74 15.02
N VAL A 3 -64.57 5.91 14.52
CA VAL A 3 -63.70 6.79 13.72
C VAL A 3 -62.45 7.25 14.49
N LEU A 4 -62.57 7.50 15.80
CA LEU A 4 -61.41 7.86 16.65
C LEU A 4 -60.44 6.69 16.82
N LEU A 5 -60.96 5.47 17.01
CA LEU A 5 -60.12 4.26 17.07
C LEU A 5 -59.40 4.04 15.73
N CYS A 6 -60.12 4.19 14.62
CA CYS A 6 -59.52 4.14 13.29
C CYS A 6 -58.47 5.22 13.09
N ALA A 7 -58.71 6.45 13.56
CA ALA A 7 -57.71 7.52 13.50
C ALA A 7 -56.44 7.18 14.29
N ILE A 8 -56.57 6.57 15.48
CA ILE A 8 -55.41 6.09 16.26
C ILE A 8 -54.66 4.98 15.50
N LEU A 9 -55.37 4.07 14.85
CA LEU A 9 -54.74 3.04 14.01
C LEU A 9 -54.00 3.69 12.82
N VAL A 10 -54.59 4.69 12.15
CA VAL A 10 -53.89 5.43 11.09
C VAL A 10 -52.69 6.19 11.65
N ALA A 11 -52.77 6.73 12.86
CA ALA A 11 -51.62 7.36 13.52
C ALA A 11 -50.46 6.38 13.72
N LEU A 12 -50.72 5.07 13.92
CA LEU A 12 -49.67 4.03 13.97
C LEU A 12 -48.95 3.83 12.62
N MET A 13 -49.49 4.33 11.51
CA MET A 13 -48.78 4.31 10.23
C MET A 13 -47.54 5.21 10.28
N GLN A 14 -47.53 6.29 11.06
CA GLN A 14 -46.38 7.19 11.20
C GLN A 14 -45.12 6.50 11.74
N PRO A 15 -45.15 5.83 12.92
CA PRO A 15 -44.02 5.00 13.33
C PRO A 15 -43.78 3.82 12.38
N GLY A 16 -44.79 3.36 11.64
CA GLY A 16 -44.64 2.38 10.57
C GLY A 16 -43.74 2.85 9.43
N PHE A 17 -43.98 4.04 8.88
CA PHE A 17 -43.12 4.69 7.88
C PHE A 17 -41.73 4.94 8.46
N MET A 18 -41.63 5.48 9.67
CA MET A 18 -40.36 5.69 10.36
C MET A 18 -39.51 4.41 10.42
N CYS A 19 -40.11 3.28 10.84
CA CYS A 19 -39.44 1.99 10.90
C CYS A 19 -39.06 1.45 9.51
N LEU A 20 -39.98 1.53 8.55
CA LEU A 20 -39.77 1.11 7.16
C LEU A 20 -38.57 1.85 6.54
N GLU A 21 -38.62 3.18 6.57
CA GLU A 21 -37.63 4.05 5.93
C GLU A 21 -36.29 4.00 6.64
N SER A 22 -36.27 3.99 7.97
CA SER A 22 -35.02 3.86 8.73
C SER A 22 -34.37 2.51 8.44
N GLY A 23 -35.15 1.43 8.39
CA GLY A 23 -34.63 0.09 8.10
C GLY A 23 -34.08 -0.08 6.69
N LEU A 24 -34.72 0.55 5.68
CA LEU A 24 -34.33 0.48 4.26
C LEU A 24 -33.24 1.49 3.85
N THR A 25 -32.84 2.40 4.74
CA THR A 25 -31.74 3.35 4.50
C THR A 25 -30.45 2.89 5.19
N ARG A 26 -29.32 3.52 4.84
CA ARG A 26 -28.02 3.27 5.47
C ARG A 26 -27.99 3.81 6.89
N SER A 27 -27.29 3.11 7.79
CA SER A 27 -27.23 3.43 9.23
C SER A 27 -26.80 4.87 9.53
N LYS A 28 -25.91 5.44 8.72
CA LYS A 28 -25.45 6.84 8.83
C LYS A 28 -26.54 7.91 8.62
N ASN A 29 -27.74 7.51 8.20
CA ASN A 29 -28.88 8.39 7.91
C ASN A 29 -30.14 8.06 8.72
N SER A 30 -30.14 7.00 9.54
CA SER A 30 -31.33 6.51 10.24
C SER A 30 -31.97 7.53 11.19
N ILE A 31 -31.17 8.32 11.90
CA ILE A 31 -31.64 9.36 12.82
C ILE A 31 -32.29 10.48 12.02
N ASN A 32 -31.67 10.90 10.91
CA ASN A 32 -32.24 11.93 10.05
C ASN A 32 -33.61 11.52 9.50
N VAL A 33 -33.76 10.26 9.07
CA VAL A 33 -35.04 9.70 8.62
C VAL A 33 -36.08 9.70 9.75
N ALA A 34 -35.70 9.26 10.95
CA ALA A 34 -36.61 9.24 12.09
C ALA A 34 -37.09 10.65 12.50
N VAL A 35 -36.17 11.61 12.55
CA VAL A 35 -36.48 13.01 12.86
C VAL A 35 -37.36 13.64 11.77
N LYS A 36 -37.16 13.31 10.49
CA LYS A 36 -38.02 13.76 9.39
C LYS A 36 -39.47 13.29 9.57
N ASN A 37 -39.67 12.01 9.86
CA ASN A 37 -41.00 11.44 10.11
C ASN A 37 -41.70 12.11 11.31
N LEU A 38 -40.98 12.35 12.40
CA LEU A 38 -41.58 13.03 13.56
C LEU A 38 -41.90 14.51 13.26
N ALA A 39 -40.99 15.20 12.56
CA ALA A 39 -41.15 16.61 12.23
C ALA A 39 -42.27 16.84 11.21
N ASP A 40 -42.40 15.99 10.19
CA ASP A 40 -43.49 16.11 9.23
C ASP A 40 -44.86 15.84 9.86
N PHE A 41 -44.95 14.93 10.84
CA PHE A 41 -46.18 14.69 11.56
C PHE A 41 -46.61 15.94 12.34
N GLY A 42 -45.66 16.59 13.02
CA GLY A 42 -45.92 17.86 13.71
C GLY A 42 -46.34 18.98 12.76
N ILE A 43 -45.62 19.17 11.65
CA ILE A 43 -45.91 20.20 10.65
C ILE A 43 -47.26 19.97 9.97
N SER A 44 -47.51 18.75 9.49
CA SER A 44 -48.75 18.40 8.82
C SER A 44 -49.94 18.52 9.75
N THR A 45 -49.80 18.12 11.03
CA THR A 45 -50.82 18.33 12.06
C THR A 45 -51.16 19.81 12.23
N LEU A 46 -50.15 20.67 12.44
CA LEU A 46 -50.36 22.11 12.67
C LEU A 46 -50.92 22.82 11.43
N LEU A 47 -50.40 22.53 10.25
CA LEU A 47 -50.89 23.17 9.02
C LEU A 47 -52.26 22.65 8.62
N PHE A 48 -52.53 21.36 8.76
CA PHE A 48 -53.86 20.83 8.47
C PHE A 48 -54.89 21.40 9.44
N TRP A 49 -54.55 21.56 10.72
CA TRP A 49 -55.39 22.27 11.67
C TRP A 49 -55.62 23.76 11.31
N ALA A 50 -54.55 24.49 10.99
CA ALA A 50 -54.62 25.93 10.74
C ALA A 50 -55.31 26.26 9.41
N VAL A 51 -54.97 25.56 8.33
CA VAL A 51 -55.44 25.89 6.97
C VAL A 51 -55.95 24.69 6.18
N GLY A 52 -55.29 23.53 6.25
CA GLY A 52 -55.55 22.41 5.35
C GLY A 52 -56.96 21.84 5.46
N TYR A 53 -57.50 21.70 6.67
CA TYR A 53 -58.86 21.23 6.89
C TYR A 53 -59.89 22.19 6.31
N GLY A 54 -59.72 23.49 6.52
CA GLY A 54 -60.61 24.51 5.95
C GLY A 54 -60.60 24.53 4.42
N LEU A 55 -59.41 24.40 3.81
CA LEU A 55 -59.27 24.28 2.36
C LEU A 55 -59.92 23.00 1.81
N MET A 56 -59.80 21.88 2.53
CA MET A 56 -60.27 20.57 2.07
C MET A 56 -61.77 20.35 2.31
N PHE A 57 -62.28 20.66 3.51
CA PHE A 57 -63.63 20.32 3.97
C PHE A 57 -64.51 21.53 4.32
N GLY A 58 -63.98 22.76 4.27
CA GLY A 58 -64.78 23.97 4.42
C GLY A 58 -65.77 24.15 3.26
N ASP A 59 -66.67 25.13 3.43
CA ASP A 59 -67.71 25.47 2.45
C ASP A 59 -67.11 25.69 1.07
N THR A 60 -67.65 24.97 0.08
CA THR A 60 -67.07 24.94 -1.25
C THR A 60 -67.32 26.24 -2.02
N TRP A 61 -66.27 26.77 -2.64
CA TRP A 61 -66.36 27.81 -3.65
C TRP A 61 -66.31 27.17 -5.04
N TYR A 62 -67.48 27.00 -5.65
CA TYR A 62 -67.67 26.40 -6.99
C TYR A 62 -67.01 25.01 -7.19
N GLY A 63 -66.82 24.23 -6.11
CA GLY A 63 -66.21 22.89 -6.18
C GLY A 63 -64.68 22.87 -6.21
N TRP A 64 -64.02 24.04 -6.11
CA TRP A 64 -62.57 24.17 -6.29
C TRP A 64 -61.76 24.31 -5.00
N ILE A 65 -62.30 25.00 -4.00
CA ILE A 65 -61.57 25.32 -2.76
C ILE A 65 -62.54 25.55 -1.61
N GLY A 66 -62.16 25.14 -0.41
CA GLY A 66 -62.90 25.43 0.82
C GLY A 66 -62.60 26.84 1.33
N SER A 67 -63.64 27.53 1.80
CA SER A 67 -63.58 28.97 2.13
C SER A 67 -63.74 29.28 3.63
N GLN A 68 -63.92 28.27 4.47
CA GLN A 68 -64.21 28.40 5.90
C GLN A 68 -63.52 27.30 6.72
N GLN A 69 -63.73 27.28 8.04
CA GLN A 69 -63.17 26.27 8.97
C GLN A 69 -61.62 26.27 9.04
N PHE A 70 -61.00 27.41 8.77
CA PHE A 70 -59.61 27.67 9.13
C PHE A 70 -59.47 27.73 10.66
N PHE A 71 -58.30 27.32 11.17
CA PHE A 71 -58.05 27.13 12.61
C PHE A 71 -59.16 26.30 13.24
N PHE A 72 -59.27 25.04 12.84
CA PHE A 72 -60.42 24.22 13.18
C PHE A 72 -60.70 24.19 14.69
N GLU A 73 -61.91 24.59 15.06
CA GLU A 73 -62.42 24.54 16.42
C GLU A 73 -63.56 23.52 16.50
N PRO A 74 -63.43 22.44 17.31
CA PRO A 74 -64.49 21.47 17.46
C PRO A 74 -65.67 22.09 18.23
N ARG A 75 -66.87 22.01 17.65
CA ARG A 75 -68.10 22.39 18.37
C ARG A 75 -68.44 21.30 19.39
N GLN A 76 -68.66 21.68 20.65
CA GLN A 76 -68.88 20.74 21.77
C GLN A 76 -70.10 19.83 21.59
N ASP A 77 -71.10 20.29 20.83
CA ASP A 77 -72.33 19.55 20.50
C ASP A 77 -72.19 18.61 19.28
N GLN A 78 -71.09 18.70 18.50
CA GLN A 78 -70.86 17.91 17.29
C GLN A 78 -69.60 17.04 17.39
N ILE A 79 -69.67 15.99 18.20
CA ILE A 79 -68.58 15.04 18.46
C ILE A 79 -68.01 14.42 17.16
N PHE A 80 -68.88 14.15 16.17
CA PHE A 80 -68.45 13.57 14.89
C PHE A 80 -67.51 14.49 14.10
N GLY A 81 -67.73 15.81 14.14
CA GLY A 81 -66.88 16.77 13.43
C GLY A 81 -65.43 16.72 13.93
N GLY A 82 -65.23 16.66 15.25
CA GLY A 82 -63.90 16.49 15.84
C GLY A 82 -63.26 15.14 15.50
N ALA A 83 -64.04 14.05 15.50
CA ALA A 83 -63.54 12.73 15.12
C ALA A 83 -63.13 12.66 13.64
N PHE A 84 -63.93 13.24 12.75
CA PHE A 84 -63.64 13.34 11.32
C PHE A 84 -62.39 14.19 11.06
N PHE A 85 -62.25 15.32 11.74
CA PHE A 85 -61.05 16.15 11.68
C PHE A 85 -59.78 15.38 12.04
N ILE A 86 -59.76 14.69 13.18
CA ILE A 86 -58.59 13.89 13.60
C ILE A 86 -58.31 12.78 12.58
N PHE A 87 -59.34 12.10 12.08
CA PHE A 87 -59.19 11.06 11.07
C PHE A 87 -58.53 11.59 9.79
N GLN A 88 -59.02 12.72 9.25
CA GLN A 88 -58.48 13.34 8.03
C GLN A 88 -57.09 13.95 8.23
N MET A 89 -56.78 14.44 9.43
CA MET A 89 -55.44 14.89 9.79
C MET A 89 -54.42 13.76 9.64
N MET A 90 -54.76 12.53 10.05
CA MET A 90 -53.84 11.39 9.93
C MET A 90 -53.61 11.01 8.45
N PHE A 91 -54.60 11.20 7.57
CA PHE A 91 -54.46 10.99 6.13
C PHE A 91 -53.54 12.05 5.50
N CYS A 92 -53.67 13.32 5.92
CA CYS A 92 -52.76 14.39 5.52
C CYS A 92 -51.31 14.05 5.91
N GLY A 93 -51.07 13.65 7.16
CA GLY A 93 -49.75 13.22 7.61
C GLY A 93 -49.22 12.03 6.80
N THR A 94 -50.09 11.08 6.47
CA THR A 94 -49.74 9.92 5.62
C THR A 94 -49.33 10.33 4.20
N ALA A 95 -50.01 11.30 3.59
CA ALA A 95 -49.66 11.80 2.26
C ALA A 95 -48.28 12.49 2.25
N VAL A 96 -47.93 13.18 3.34
CA VAL A 96 -46.64 13.88 3.48
C VAL A 96 -45.48 12.89 3.71
N THR A 97 -45.63 11.96 4.66
CA THR A 97 -44.54 11.02 5.03
C THR A 97 -44.15 10.07 3.88
N ILE A 98 -45.03 9.80 2.91
CA ILE A 98 -44.65 9.06 1.68
C ILE A 98 -43.41 9.66 0.99
N ILE A 99 -43.21 10.98 1.14
CA ILE A 99 -42.10 11.69 0.51
C ILE A 99 -40.79 11.51 1.28
N SER A 100 -40.80 11.36 2.62
CA SER A 100 -39.56 11.24 3.42
C SER A 100 -38.72 10.06 2.98
N GLY A 101 -39.36 8.91 2.78
CA GLY A 101 -38.69 7.69 2.36
C GLY A 101 -38.05 7.84 0.99
N ALA A 102 -38.76 8.42 0.02
CA ALA A 102 -38.25 8.59 -1.33
C ALA A 102 -36.98 9.46 -1.37
N VAL A 103 -36.96 10.55 -0.59
CA VAL A 103 -35.91 11.59 -0.61
C VAL A 103 -34.79 11.37 0.42
N ALA A 104 -34.83 10.25 1.15
CA ALA A 104 -33.87 9.92 2.20
C ALA A 104 -32.39 9.96 1.74
N GLU A 105 -31.48 10.19 2.68
CA GLU A 105 -30.02 10.20 2.49
C GLU A 105 -29.39 11.35 1.69
N ARG A 106 -30.16 12.19 0.98
CA ARG A 106 -29.55 13.32 0.20
C ARG A 106 -30.26 14.66 0.28
N MET A 107 -31.55 14.68 0.63
CA MET A 107 -32.31 15.92 0.77
C MET A 107 -32.06 16.55 2.14
N LYS A 108 -31.81 17.86 2.16
CA LYS A 108 -31.67 18.62 3.41
C LYS A 108 -32.92 18.54 4.26
N PHE A 109 -32.75 18.50 5.57
CA PHE A 109 -33.83 18.50 6.56
C PHE A 109 -34.74 19.73 6.39
N THR A 110 -34.17 20.94 6.30
CA THR A 110 -34.93 22.18 6.13
C THR A 110 -35.73 22.21 4.82
N SER A 111 -35.14 21.68 3.75
CA SER A 111 -35.83 21.53 2.46
C SER A 111 -36.98 20.52 2.54
N TYR A 112 -36.82 19.45 3.31
CA TYR A 112 -37.89 18.49 3.56
C TYR A 112 -39.06 19.13 4.33
N LEU A 113 -38.78 19.93 5.37
CA LEU A 113 -39.84 20.66 6.10
C LEU A 113 -40.63 21.58 5.17
N MET A 114 -39.97 22.25 4.22
CA MET A 114 -40.65 23.06 3.20
C MET A 114 -41.57 22.23 2.30
N VAL A 115 -41.14 21.03 1.89
CA VAL A 115 -42.00 20.11 1.13
C VAL A 115 -43.21 19.68 1.97
N ALA A 116 -43.00 19.35 3.25
CA ALA A 116 -44.09 19.05 4.17
C ALA A 116 -45.08 20.21 4.30
N LEU A 117 -44.58 21.46 4.38
CA LEU A 117 -45.41 22.67 4.42
C LEU A 117 -46.25 22.82 3.14
N LEU A 118 -45.63 22.67 1.96
CA LEU A 118 -46.29 22.80 0.66
C LEU A 118 -47.38 21.74 0.47
N VAL A 119 -47.09 20.49 0.86
CA VAL A 119 -48.01 19.37 0.64
C VAL A 119 -49.19 19.45 1.59
N SER A 120 -48.96 19.58 2.89
CA SER A 120 -50.04 19.63 3.90
C SER A 120 -50.88 20.91 3.82
N GLY A 121 -50.28 22.03 3.40
CA GLY A 121 -50.96 23.32 3.33
C GLY A 121 -51.70 23.58 2.01
N ILE A 122 -51.25 23.02 0.88
CA ILE A 122 -51.78 23.40 -0.45
C ILE A 122 -52.10 22.17 -1.30
N ILE A 123 -51.12 21.32 -1.60
CA ILE A 123 -51.27 20.28 -2.62
C ILE A 123 -52.33 19.25 -2.22
N TYR A 124 -52.16 18.65 -1.04
CA TYR A 124 -53.07 17.64 -0.50
C TYR A 124 -54.48 18.19 -0.26
N PRO A 125 -54.68 19.29 0.51
CA PRO A 125 -56.02 19.73 0.83
C PRO A 125 -56.82 20.24 -0.38
N LEU A 126 -56.18 20.84 -1.40
CA LEU A 126 -56.89 21.27 -2.60
C LEU A 126 -57.32 20.10 -3.48
N PHE A 127 -56.46 19.10 -3.72
CA PHE A 127 -56.90 17.91 -4.44
C PHE A 127 -57.94 17.12 -3.63
N GLY A 128 -57.74 17.03 -2.32
CA GLY A 128 -58.71 16.49 -1.37
C GLY A 128 -60.05 17.20 -1.44
N HIS A 129 -60.07 18.52 -1.64
CA HIS A 129 -61.33 19.26 -1.84
C HIS A 129 -62.03 18.79 -3.10
N TRP A 130 -61.31 18.65 -4.22
CA TRP A 130 -61.91 18.25 -5.50
C TRP A 130 -62.52 16.86 -5.43
N ALA A 131 -61.85 15.92 -4.76
CA ALA A 131 -62.26 14.52 -4.70
C ALA A 131 -63.23 14.20 -3.55
N TRP A 132 -62.99 14.75 -2.35
CA TRP A 132 -63.62 14.32 -1.09
C TRP A 132 -64.39 15.41 -0.34
N ASN A 133 -64.45 16.65 -0.83
CA ASN A 133 -65.26 17.65 -0.13
C ASN A 133 -66.73 17.20 -0.09
N CYS A 134 -67.23 16.90 1.10
CA CYS A 134 -68.61 16.62 1.41
C CYS A 134 -68.92 17.27 2.77
N SER A 135 -70.04 17.99 2.85
CA SER A 135 -70.39 18.70 4.09
C SER A 135 -70.79 17.69 5.18
N PRO A 136 -70.37 17.86 6.44
CA PRO A 136 -70.83 17.00 7.53
C PRO A 136 -72.36 17.00 7.60
N GLY A 137 -72.98 15.82 7.41
CA GLY A 137 -74.44 15.65 7.37
C GLY A 137 -75.08 15.67 5.97
N ASN A 138 -74.29 15.87 4.90
CA ASN A 138 -74.77 15.83 3.52
C ASN A 138 -73.92 14.85 2.70
N SER A 139 -74.56 13.80 2.16
CA SER A 139 -73.88 12.69 1.47
C SER A 139 -73.41 13.02 0.05
N CYS A 140 -73.76 14.20 -0.46
CA CYS A 140 -73.44 14.59 -1.83
C CYS A 140 -72.03 15.20 -1.94
N PRO A 141 -71.21 14.75 -2.90
CA PRO A 141 -69.93 15.38 -3.18
C PRO A 141 -70.12 16.84 -3.60
N SER A 142 -69.34 17.73 -3.01
CA SER A 142 -69.33 19.18 -3.27
C SER A 142 -68.11 19.61 -4.09
N GLY A 143 -67.02 18.81 -4.08
CA GLY A 143 -65.87 19.00 -4.96
C GLY A 143 -66.17 18.63 -6.41
N TRP A 144 -65.62 19.36 -7.38
CA TRP A 144 -65.98 19.18 -8.80
C TRP A 144 -65.66 17.78 -9.34
N LEU A 145 -64.60 17.13 -8.85
CA LEU A 145 -64.17 15.81 -9.31
C LEU A 145 -65.06 14.73 -8.68
N GLY A 146 -65.38 14.86 -7.39
CA GLY A 146 -66.37 14.03 -6.72
C GLY A 146 -67.77 14.16 -7.34
N GLN A 147 -68.19 15.38 -7.71
CA GLN A 147 -69.46 15.64 -8.41
C GLN A 147 -69.56 14.95 -9.77
N ARG A 148 -68.43 14.80 -10.46
CA ARG A 148 -68.35 14.01 -11.70
C ARG A 148 -68.48 12.50 -11.47
N GLY A 149 -68.47 12.04 -10.23
CA GLY A 149 -68.55 10.62 -9.88
C GLY A 149 -67.18 9.97 -9.70
N PHE A 150 -66.10 10.74 -9.45
CA PHE A 150 -64.82 10.14 -9.11
C PHE A 150 -64.89 9.41 -7.77
N ILE A 151 -64.44 8.16 -7.76
CA ILE A 151 -64.50 7.29 -6.59
C ILE A 151 -63.07 6.96 -6.17
N ASP A 152 -62.73 7.38 -4.96
CA ASP A 152 -61.51 6.96 -4.27
C ASP A 152 -61.86 6.79 -2.80
N PHE A 153 -62.17 5.58 -2.37
CA PHE A 153 -62.81 5.35 -1.07
C PHE A 153 -61.95 5.76 0.13
N ALA A 154 -60.68 5.38 0.12
CA ALA A 154 -59.76 5.70 1.20
C ALA A 154 -58.46 6.38 0.74
N GLY A 155 -58.22 6.58 -0.57
CA GLY A 155 -57.11 7.43 -1.03
C GLY A 155 -55.99 6.75 -1.81
N SER A 156 -56.27 5.83 -2.73
CA SER A 156 -55.24 5.34 -3.67
C SER A 156 -54.69 6.49 -4.52
N THR A 157 -55.52 7.47 -4.83
CA THR A 157 -55.12 8.71 -5.48
C THR A 157 -54.90 9.84 -4.49
N VAL A 158 -55.91 10.19 -3.68
CA VAL A 158 -55.90 11.39 -2.82
C VAL A 158 -54.74 11.40 -1.83
N VAL A 159 -54.35 10.24 -1.28
CA VAL A 159 -53.23 10.12 -0.34
C VAL A 159 -52.00 9.59 -1.07
N HIS A 160 -52.08 8.37 -1.60
CA HIS A 160 -50.90 7.66 -2.10
C HIS A 160 -50.37 8.27 -3.39
N SER A 161 -51.19 8.40 -4.43
CA SER A 161 -50.70 8.97 -5.70
C SER A 161 -50.23 10.41 -5.52
N ILE A 162 -50.94 11.25 -4.73
CA ILE A 162 -50.48 12.62 -4.44
C ILE A 162 -49.09 12.62 -3.82
N GLY A 163 -48.87 11.88 -2.73
CA GLY A 163 -47.56 11.78 -2.08
C GLY A 163 -46.47 11.26 -3.05
N GLY A 164 -46.80 10.24 -3.83
CA GLY A 164 -45.88 9.65 -4.81
C GLY A 164 -45.53 10.58 -5.99
N TRP A 165 -46.48 11.37 -6.50
CA TRP A 165 -46.22 12.34 -7.58
C TRP A 165 -45.38 13.51 -7.10
N VAL A 166 -45.59 13.99 -5.86
CA VAL A 166 -44.71 14.97 -5.23
C VAL A 166 -43.31 14.38 -5.08
N ALA A 167 -43.18 13.16 -4.57
CA ALA A 167 -41.90 12.47 -4.44
C ALA A 167 -41.16 12.43 -5.78
N LEU A 168 -41.82 12.03 -6.87
CA LEU A 168 -41.23 12.01 -8.22
C LEU A 168 -40.71 13.41 -8.64
N ALA A 169 -41.48 14.47 -8.39
CA ALA A 169 -41.05 15.83 -8.69
C ALA A 169 -39.76 16.19 -7.92
N VAL A 170 -39.69 15.85 -6.63
CA VAL A 170 -38.48 16.10 -5.82
C VAL A 170 -37.30 15.29 -6.35
N LEU A 171 -37.49 14.02 -6.68
CA LEU A 171 -36.41 13.14 -7.17
C LEU A 171 -35.78 13.65 -8.46
N LEU A 172 -36.58 14.17 -9.39
CA LEU A 172 -36.07 14.75 -10.63
C LEU A 172 -35.27 16.04 -10.42
N ILE A 173 -35.44 16.73 -9.29
CA ILE A 173 -34.70 17.95 -8.95
C ILE A 173 -33.41 17.62 -8.20
N ILE A 174 -33.48 16.73 -7.19
CA ILE A 174 -32.32 16.42 -6.34
C ILE A 174 -31.38 15.39 -6.95
N GLY A 175 -31.86 14.57 -7.89
CA GLY A 175 -31.07 13.53 -8.56
C GLY A 175 -30.76 12.30 -7.69
N PRO A 176 -29.98 11.34 -8.23
CA PRO A 176 -29.73 10.06 -7.58
C PRO A 176 -28.68 10.12 -6.46
N ARG A 177 -28.75 9.24 -5.46
CA ARG A 177 -27.72 9.12 -4.41
C ARG A 177 -26.37 8.81 -5.03
N GLU A 178 -25.31 9.31 -4.40
CA GLU A 178 -23.95 9.06 -4.87
C GLU A 178 -23.65 7.56 -4.88
N GLY A 179 -23.08 7.08 -6.00
CA GLY A 179 -22.71 5.68 -6.19
C GLY A 179 -23.83 4.75 -6.63
N ARG A 180 -25.10 5.21 -6.69
CA ARG A 180 -26.24 4.39 -7.16
C ARG A 180 -26.13 4.00 -8.64
N PHE A 181 -25.76 4.96 -9.50
CA PHE A 181 -25.66 4.79 -10.95
C PHE A 181 -24.26 5.18 -11.45
N PRO A 182 -23.25 4.31 -11.29
CA PRO A 182 -21.90 4.57 -11.79
C PRO A 182 -21.85 4.65 -13.33
N PRO A 183 -21.03 5.55 -13.92
CA PRO A 183 -20.86 5.61 -15.36
C PRO A 183 -20.23 4.30 -15.87
N ASN A 184 -20.89 3.66 -16.83
CA ASN A 184 -20.47 2.38 -17.46
C ASN A 184 -20.54 1.12 -16.57
N ALA A 185 -21.32 1.14 -15.49
CA ALA A 185 -21.60 -0.05 -14.70
C ALA A 185 -23.11 -0.20 -14.45
N PRO A 186 -23.60 -1.44 -14.20
CA PRO A 186 -25.00 -1.64 -13.85
C PRO A 186 -25.35 -0.88 -12.57
N PRO A 187 -26.63 -0.51 -12.37
CA PRO A 187 -27.08 0.14 -11.15
C PRO A 187 -26.65 -0.64 -9.89
N HIS A 188 -25.96 0.02 -8.97
CA HIS A 188 -25.52 -0.59 -7.72
C HIS A 188 -26.62 -0.45 -6.66
N GLU A 189 -27.15 -1.57 -6.16
CA GLU A 189 -28.24 -1.57 -5.18
C GLU A 189 -27.71 -1.10 -3.81
N ILE A 190 -28.37 -0.11 -3.22
CA ILE A 190 -28.04 0.38 -1.87
C ILE A 190 -28.97 -0.34 -0.90
N HIS A 191 -28.40 -1.24 -0.10
CA HIS A 191 -29.18 -2.05 0.84
C HIS A 191 -29.46 -1.30 2.15
N GLY A 192 -30.61 -1.60 2.73
CA GLY A 192 -30.99 -1.13 4.07
C GLY A 192 -30.12 -1.74 5.16
N HIS A 193 -29.88 -0.98 6.22
CA HIS A 193 -29.02 -1.43 7.32
C HIS A 193 -29.75 -2.33 8.34
N ASN A 194 -31.08 -2.31 8.37
CA ASN A 194 -31.87 -3.06 9.35
C ASN A 194 -33.21 -3.55 8.77
N ILE A 195 -33.15 -4.67 8.03
CA ILE A 195 -34.32 -5.29 7.40
C ILE A 195 -35.40 -5.73 8.41
N PRO A 196 -35.08 -6.30 9.59
CA PRO A 196 -36.10 -6.58 10.61
C PRO A 196 -36.89 -5.35 11.05
N LEU A 197 -36.24 -4.19 11.21
CA LEU A 197 -36.91 -2.92 11.50
C LEU A 197 -37.83 -2.50 10.36
N ALA A 198 -37.40 -2.68 9.11
CA ALA A 198 -38.24 -2.39 7.94
C ALA A 198 -39.51 -3.27 7.92
N ILE A 199 -39.37 -4.56 8.22
CA ILE A 199 -40.49 -5.51 8.31
C ILE A 199 -41.43 -5.14 9.46
N LEU A 200 -40.91 -4.73 10.62
CA LEU A 200 -41.74 -4.19 11.71
C LEU A 200 -42.56 -2.98 11.22
N GLY A 201 -41.96 -2.09 10.43
CA GLY A 201 -42.64 -0.99 9.77
C GLY A 201 -43.82 -1.45 8.91
N VAL A 202 -43.65 -2.48 8.09
CA VAL A 202 -44.74 -3.07 7.27
C VAL A 202 -45.88 -3.60 8.14
N PHE A 203 -45.59 -4.29 9.24
CA PHE A 203 -46.64 -4.77 10.14
C PHE A 203 -47.44 -3.63 10.78
N LEU A 204 -46.77 -2.57 11.22
CA LEU A 204 -47.42 -1.38 11.75
C LEU A 204 -48.28 -0.69 10.68
N LEU A 205 -47.77 -0.57 9.45
CA LEU A 205 -48.51 -0.03 8.31
C LEU A 205 -49.74 -0.88 7.98
N TRP A 206 -49.62 -2.21 7.99
CA TRP A 206 -50.75 -3.12 7.75
C TRP A 206 -51.83 -2.94 8.82
N ILE A 207 -51.45 -2.95 10.10
CA ILE A 207 -52.39 -2.71 11.21
C ILE A 207 -53.06 -1.34 11.06
N GLY A 208 -52.29 -0.30 10.73
CA GLY A 208 -52.81 1.02 10.48
C GLY A 208 -53.77 1.08 9.29
N TRP A 209 -53.53 0.27 8.27
CA TRP A 209 -54.41 0.14 7.10
C TRP A 209 -55.80 -0.40 7.43
N PHE A 210 -55.95 -1.17 8.52
CA PHE A 210 -57.29 -1.53 9.02
C PHE A 210 -58.05 -0.30 9.52
N GLY A 211 -57.37 0.64 10.17
CA GLY A 211 -57.92 1.94 10.50
C GLY A 211 -58.18 2.79 9.26
N PHE A 212 -57.25 2.77 8.31
CA PHE A 212 -57.32 3.56 7.08
C PHE A 212 -58.52 3.18 6.22
N ASN A 213 -58.61 1.92 5.80
CA ASN A 213 -59.71 1.45 4.96
C ASN A 213 -61.00 1.25 5.76
N GLY A 214 -60.92 0.62 6.94
CA GLY A 214 -62.10 0.36 7.77
C GLY A 214 -62.72 1.64 8.33
N GLY A 215 -61.91 2.67 8.62
CA GLY A 215 -62.37 3.96 9.12
C GLY A 215 -63.04 4.83 8.07
N SER A 216 -62.72 4.65 6.78
CA SER A 216 -63.32 5.40 5.68
C SER A 216 -64.80 5.08 5.44
N THR A 217 -65.37 4.07 6.10
CA THR A 217 -66.83 3.91 6.20
C THR A 217 -67.50 5.00 7.06
N LEU A 218 -66.71 5.71 7.87
CA LEU A 218 -67.12 6.74 8.84
C LEU A 218 -68.09 6.24 9.94
N ALA A 219 -68.43 4.96 9.93
CA ALA A 219 -69.30 4.28 10.90
C ALA A 219 -69.00 2.78 10.96
N LEU A 220 -69.20 2.18 12.13
CA LEU A 220 -69.10 0.72 12.29
C LEU A 220 -70.40 0.08 11.79
N ASN A 221 -70.33 -0.61 10.66
CA ASN A 221 -71.47 -1.30 10.03
C ASN A 221 -71.04 -2.65 9.42
N ALA A 222 -71.99 -3.37 8.81
CA ALA A 222 -71.76 -4.70 8.25
C ALA A 222 -70.73 -4.75 7.09
N GLN A 223 -70.42 -3.61 6.45
CA GLN A 223 -69.45 -3.55 5.36
C GLN A 223 -68.01 -3.60 5.84
N VAL A 224 -67.74 -3.17 7.09
CA VAL A 224 -66.39 -3.04 7.63
C VAL A 224 -65.63 -4.37 7.56
N SER A 225 -66.26 -5.49 7.92
CA SER A 225 -65.59 -6.80 7.85
C SER A 225 -65.16 -7.17 6.43
N GLY A 226 -66.02 -6.94 5.44
CA GLY A 226 -65.70 -7.16 4.02
C GLY A 226 -64.55 -6.28 3.54
N ILE A 227 -64.53 -5.01 3.94
CA ILE A 227 -63.44 -4.07 3.64
C ILE A 227 -62.10 -4.57 4.18
N LEU A 228 -62.08 -5.04 5.44
CA LEU A 228 -60.85 -5.54 6.07
C LEU A 228 -60.38 -6.85 5.44
N ILE A 229 -61.30 -7.72 5.02
CA ILE A 229 -60.98 -8.94 4.25
C ILE A 229 -60.34 -8.56 2.92
N ASN A 230 -60.97 -7.67 2.16
CA ASN A 230 -60.44 -7.19 0.87
C ASN A 230 -59.05 -6.57 1.03
N THR A 231 -58.86 -5.77 2.09
CA THR A 231 -57.57 -5.15 2.43
C THR A 231 -56.48 -6.22 2.66
N THR A 232 -56.79 -7.23 3.46
CA THR A 232 -55.86 -8.32 3.81
C THR A 232 -55.52 -9.19 2.61
N VAL A 233 -56.53 -9.55 1.80
CA VAL A 233 -56.35 -10.39 0.62
C VAL A 233 -55.51 -9.68 -0.45
N ALA A 234 -55.76 -8.40 -0.69
CA ALA A 234 -54.98 -7.63 -1.67
C ALA A 234 -53.52 -7.45 -1.24
N ALA A 235 -53.27 -7.17 0.04
CA ALA A 235 -51.92 -7.09 0.61
C ALA A 235 -51.14 -8.39 0.39
N ALA A 236 -51.74 -9.52 0.76
CA ALA A 236 -51.13 -10.83 0.58
C ALA A 236 -50.89 -11.17 -0.90
N ALA A 237 -51.84 -10.86 -1.78
CA ALA A 237 -51.71 -11.10 -3.21
C ALA A 237 -50.58 -10.28 -3.85
N GLY A 238 -50.47 -8.99 -3.50
CA GLY A 238 -49.38 -8.12 -3.96
C GLY A 238 -48.01 -8.60 -3.49
N MET A 239 -47.91 -8.96 -2.20
CA MET A 239 -46.70 -9.51 -1.58
C MET A 239 -46.22 -10.78 -2.28
N ILE A 240 -47.10 -11.77 -2.45
CA ILE A 240 -46.76 -13.05 -3.08
C ILE A 240 -46.39 -12.84 -4.55
N THR A 241 -47.18 -12.06 -5.29
CA THR A 241 -46.96 -11.85 -6.72
C THR A 241 -45.64 -11.13 -7.00
N ALA A 242 -45.32 -10.07 -6.26
CA ALA A 242 -44.05 -9.36 -6.40
C ALA A 242 -42.85 -10.27 -6.06
N THR A 243 -42.95 -11.05 -4.99
CA THR A 243 -41.91 -12.00 -4.58
C THR A 243 -41.68 -13.09 -5.63
N VAL A 244 -42.77 -13.68 -6.15
CA VAL A 244 -42.69 -14.72 -7.19
C VAL A 244 -42.11 -14.17 -8.49
N LEU A 245 -42.49 -12.96 -8.91
CA LEU A 245 -41.94 -12.33 -10.11
C LEU A 245 -40.42 -12.10 -9.98
N GLU A 246 -39.98 -11.48 -8.89
CA GLU A 246 -38.54 -11.26 -8.64
C GLU A 246 -37.76 -12.57 -8.55
N TRP A 247 -38.31 -13.57 -7.87
CA TRP A 247 -37.70 -14.89 -7.80
C TRP A 247 -37.61 -15.55 -9.20
N SER A 248 -38.63 -15.41 -10.03
CA SER A 248 -38.65 -15.99 -11.38
C SER A 248 -37.59 -15.38 -12.30
N TRP A 249 -37.33 -14.07 -12.19
CA TRP A 249 -36.37 -13.36 -13.03
C TRP A 249 -34.93 -13.46 -12.53
N HIS A 250 -34.72 -13.33 -11.22
CA HIS A 250 -33.37 -13.19 -10.64
C HIS A 250 -32.90 -14.40 -9.84
N ARG A 251 -33.73 -15.46 -9.74
CA ARG A 251 -33.46 -16.69 -8.98
C ARG A 251 -33.21 -16.46 -7.47
N GLN A 252 -33.59 -15.30 -6.95
CA GLN A 252 -33.50 -14.94 -5.54
C GLN A 252 -34.79 -14.23 -5.09
N ALA A 253 -35.30 -14.60 -3.92
CA ALA A 253 -36.43 -13.90 -3.31
C ALA A 253 -35.93 -12.65 -2.59
N LYS A 254 -35.96 -11.48 -3.27
CA LYS A 254 -35.57 -10.21 -2.67
C LYS A 254 -36.56 -9.78 -1.59
N VAL A 255 -36.07 -9.41 -0.42
CA VAL A 255 -36.92 -9.04 0.72
C VAL A 255 -37.65 -7.73 0.47
N GLU A 256 -37.02 -6.80 -0.24
CA GLU A 256 -37.59 -5.52 -0.65
C GLU A 256 -38.81 -5.71 -1.55
N ALA A 257 -38.80 -6.75 -2.41
CA ALA A 257 -39.94 -7.08 -3.27
C ALA A 257 -41.14 -7.60 -2.46
N LEU A 258 -40.87 -8.36 -1.39
CA LEU A 258 -41.89 -8.83 -0.46
C LEU A 258 -42.49 -7.65 0.31
N ILE A 259 -41.65 -6.80 0.89
CA ILE A 259 -42.03 -5.59 1.63
C ILE A 259 -42.88 -4.66 0.76
N ASN A 260 -42.35 -4.23 -0.38
CA ASN A 260 -43.01 -3.26 -1.25
C ASN A 260 -44.18 -3.89 -2.01
N GLY A 261 -44.16 -5.20 -2.28
CA GLY A 261 -45.29 -5.91 -2.85
C GLY A 261 -46.51 -5.93 -1.93
N CYS A 262 -46.28 -6.13 -0.63
CA CYS A 262 -47.34 -6.03 0.39
C CYS A 262 -47.96 -4.63 0.40
N LEU A 263 -47.12 -3.59 0.46
CA LEU A 263 -47.57 -2.20 0.47
C LEU A 263 -48.28 -1.82 -0.84
N ALA A 264 -47.81 -2.28 -1.99
CA ALA A 264 -48.46 -2.07 -3.29
C ALA A 264 -49.85 -2.68 -3.33
N GLY A 265 -50.04 -3.88 -2.77
CA GLY A 265 -51.34 -4.52 -2.64
C GLY A 265 -52.31 -3.72 -1.76
N LEU A 266 -51.81 -3.22 -0.62
CA LEU A 266 -52.56 -2.33 0.28
C LEU A 266 -52.96 -1.01 -0.39
N VAL A 267 -52.04 -0.37 -1.12
CA VAL A 267 -52.30 0.86 -1.88
C VAL A 267 -53.31 0.63 -3.01
N ALA A 268 -53.19 -0.47 -3.76
CA ALA A 268 -54.06 -0.73 -4.91
C ALA A 268 -55.53 -0.95 -4.51
N ILE A 269 -55.79 -1.58 -3.36
CA ILE A 269 -57.16 -1.87 -2.94
C ILE A 269 -57.88 -0.67 -2.29
N THR A 270 -57.12 0.33 -1.83
CA THR A 270 -57.63 1.47 -1.05
C THR A 270 -58.74 2.29 -1.75
N ALA A 271 -58.74 2.41 -3.08
CA ALA A 271 -59.81 3.10 -3.80
C ALA A 271 -61.12 2.31 -3.87
N SER A 272 -61.07 0.99 -3.77
CA SER A 272 -62.19 0.09 -4.15
C SER A 272 -62.57 -0.94 -3.09
N CYS A 273 -61.88 -1.00 -1.94
CA CYS A 273 -62.05 -2.05 -0.93
C CYS A 273 -63.48 -2.22 -0.39
N HIS A 274 -64.32 -1.18 -0.46
CA HIS A 274 -65.74 -1.21 -0.09
C HIS A 274 -66.68 -1.78 -1.16
N ALA A 275 -66.25 -1.86 -2.41
CA ALA A 275 -67.13 -2.07 -3.56
C ALA A 275 -66.78 -3.31 -4.40
N VAL A 276 -65.79 -4.11 -3.98
CA VAL A 276 -65.29 -5.27 -4.72
C VAL A 276 -65.46 -6.57 -3.92
N SER A 277 -65.48 -7.70 -4.62
CA SER A 277 -65.42 -9.02 -3.99
C SER A 277 -63.99 -9.37 -3.53
N PRO A 278 -63.81 -10.32 -2.60
CA PRO A 278 -62.47 -10.78 -2.20
C PRO A 278 -61.65 -11.37 -3.36
N SER A 279 -62.30 -12.00 -4.34
CA SER A 279 -61.61 -12.50 -5.54
C SER A 279 -61.11 -11.35 -6.42
N ALA A 280 -61.91 -10.30 -6.61
CA ALA A 280 -61.45 -9.09 -7.29
C ALA A 280 -60.32 -8.39 -6.50
N ALA A 281 -60.41 -8.33 -5.16
CA ALA A 281 -59.36 -7.78 -4.31
C ALA A 281 -58.02 -8.50 -4.49
N LEU A 282 -58.03 -9.83 -4.64
CA LEU A 282 -56.85 -10.64 -4.96
C LEU A 282 -56.21 -10.18 -6.29
N PHE A 283 -56.99 -10.04 -7.36
CA PHE A 283 -56.47 -9.60 -8.65
C PHE A 283 -55.95 -8.16 -8.62
N ILE A 284 -56.66 -7.26 -7.94
CA ILE A 284 -56.25 -5.86 -7.77
C ILE A 284 -54.90 -5.80 -7.05
N GLY A 285 -54.77 -6.53 -5.94
CA GLY A 285 -53.52 -6.60 -5.19
C GLY A 285 -52.37 -7.23 -5.96
N ALA A 286 -52.60 -8.36 -6.64
CA ALA A 286 -51.62 -9.03 -7.47
C ALA A 286 -51.08 -8.10 -8.57
N MET A 287 -51.97 -7.46 -9.34
CA MET A 287 -51.58 -6.51 -10.39
C MET A 287 -50.88 -5.27 -9.81
N GLY A 288 -51.27 -4.81 -8.62
CA GLY A 288 -50.55 -3.77 -7.89
C GLY A 288 -49.08 -4.14 -7.64
N GLY A 289 -48.81 -5.38 -7.22
CA GLY A 289 -47.46 -5.90 -7.07
C GLY A 289 -46.67 -5.97 -8.39
N ILE A 290 -47.31 -6.41 -9.48
CA ILE A 290 -46.69 -6.46 -10.83
C ILE A 290 -46.29 -5.05 -11.28
N LEU A 291 -47.20 -4.08 -11.15
CA LEU A 291 -46.98 -2.72 -11.60
C LEU A 291 -45.95 -1.99 -10.73
N MET A 292 -45.92 -2.25 -9.43
CA MET A 292 -44.85 -1.76 -8.55
C MET A 292 -43.48 -2.23 -9.06
N ILE A 293 -43.30 -3.53 -9.30
CA ILE A 293 -42.03 -4.05 -9.84
C ILE A 293 -41.70 -3.43 -11.21
N SER A 294 -42.70 -3.32 -12.09
CA SER A 294 -42.52 -2.73 -13.42
C SER A 294 -42.06 -1.26 -13.36
N VAL A 295 -42.68 -0.46 -12.49
CA VAL A 295 -42.31 0.94 -12.27
C VAL A 295 -40.93 1.06 -11.63
N LYS A 296 -40.57 0.19 -10.68
CA LYS A 296 -39.21 0.13 -10.11
C LYS A 296 -38.14 -0.03 -11.20
N TYR A 297 -38.32 -0.97 -12.12
CA TYR A 297 -37.38 -1.17 -13.23
C TYR A 297 -37.38 0.00 -14.22
N LEU A 298 -38.52 0.65 -14.43
CA LEU A 298 -38.61 1.84 -15.26
C LEU A 298 -37.80 3.01 -14.66
N LEU A 299 -37.92 3.24 -13.35
CA LEU A 299 -37.13 4.25 -12.64
C LEU A 299 -35.63 3.94 -12.71
N ASN A 300 -35.24 2.68 -12.51
CA ASN A 300 -33.85 2.25 -12.65
C ASN A 300 -33.30 2.51 -14.06
N ARG A 301 -34.11 2.25 -15.09
CA ARG A 301 -33.75 2.52 -16.50
C ARG A 301 -33.56 4.02 -16.76
N TRP A 302 -34.37 4.85 -16.12
CA TRP A 302 -34.27 6.32 -16.22
C TRP A 302 -33.31 6.95 -15.21
N GLN A 303 -32.57 6.13 -14.45
CA GLN A 303 -31.62 6.58 -13.42
C GLN A 303 -32.26 7.48 -12.36
N ILE A 304 -33.53 7.23 -12.05
CA ILE A 304 -34.26 7.89 -10.95
C ILE A 304 -34.10 7.01 -9.72
N ASP A 305 -33.46 7.55 -8.68
CA ASP A 305 -33.17 6.82 -7.46
C ASP A 305 -34.20 7.14 -6.38
N ASP A 306 -35.11 6.21 -6.15
CA ASP A 306 -36.04 6.20 -5.03
C ASP A 306 -35.47 5.33 -3.90
N ALA A 307 -35.31 5.90 -2.70
CA ALA A 307 -34.60 5.21 -1.63
C ALA A 307 -35.37 4.05 -1.00
N VAL A 308 -36.70 4.02 -1.12
CA VAL A 308 -37.55 2.97 -0.52
C VAL A 308 -38.55 2.35 -1.51
N ASP A 309 -38.45 2.70 -2.79
CA ASP A 309 -39.45 2.39 -3.83
C ASP A 309 -40.84 3.00 -3.53
N ALA A 310 -40.89 4.21 -2.96
CA ALA A 310 -42.14 4.92 -2.66
C ALA A 310 -42.99 5.20 -3.92
N ILE A 311 -42.38 5.65 -5.01
CA ILE A 311 -43.07 5.94 -6.28
C ILE A 311 -43.66 4.67 -6.90
N PRO A 312 -42.91 3.55 -7.05
CA PRO A 312 -43.48 2.26 -7.45
C PRO A 312 -44.71 1.84 -6.64
N VAL A 313 -44.64 1.94 -5.31
CA VAL A 313 -45.72 1.56 -4.40
C VAL A 313 -46.91 2.50 -4.53
N HIS A 314 -46.68 3.81 -4.43
CA HIS A 314 -47.75 4.79 -4.25
C HIS A 314 -48.30 5.36 -5.56
N VAL A 315 -47.46 5.53 -6.59
CA VAL A 315 -47.92 5.92 -7.94
C VAL A 315 -48.28 4.70 -8.76
N GLY A 316 -47.38 3.72 -8.87
CA GLY A 316 -47.59 2.54 -9.71
C GLY A 316 -48.84 1.76 -9.31
N ALA A 317 -48.92 1.38 -8.03
CA ALA A 317 -50.09 0.67 -7.52
C ALA A 317 -51.30 1.59 -7.29
N GLY A 318 -51.08 2.87 -6.92
CA GLY A 318 -52.16 3.84 -6.68
C GLY A 318 -52.96 4.18 -7.94
N VAL A 319 -52.27 4.45 -9.05
CA VAL A 319 -52.90 4.68 -10.37
C VAL A 319 -53.73 3.46 -10.77
N TRP A 320 -53.17 2.26 -10.63
CA TRP A 320 -53.89 1.03 -10.92
C TRP A 320 -55.11 0.83 -10.03
N GLY A 321 -54.97 1.03 -8.72
CA GLY A 321 -56.07 0.89 -7.76
C GLY A 321 -57.26 1.77 -8.11
N THR A 322 -57.00 3.01 -8.51
CA THR A 322 -58.03 3.97 -8.91
C THR A 322 -58.69 3.59 -10.24
N LEU A 323 -57.94 3.10 -11.23
CA LEU A 323 -58.52 2.61 -12.50
C LEU A 323 -59.29 1.30 -12.30
N ALA A 324 -58.85 0.45 -11.38
CA ALA A 324 -59.49 -0.82 -11.06
C ALA A 324 -60.91 -0.65 -10.49
N VAL A 325 -61.24 0.52 -9.91
CA VAL A 325 -62.61 0.85 -9.48
C VAL A 325 -63.59 0.65 -10.64
N ALA A 326 -63.33 1.23 -11.81
CA ALA A 326 -64.24 1.14 -12.95
C ALA A 326 -64.40 -0.31 -13.47
N LEU A 327 -63.33 -1.11 -13.33
CA LEU A 327 -63.28 -2.48 -13.82
C LEU A 327 -63.98 -3.47 -12.90
N PHE A 328 -63.79 -3.35 -11.58
CA PHE A 328 -64.16 -4.39 -10.61
C PHE A 328 -65.22 -3.97 -9.60
N ALA A 329 -65.42 -2.67 -9.35
CA ALA A 329 -66.42 -2.24 -8.36
C ALA A 329 -67.84 -2.61 -8.82
N SER A 330 -68.74 -2.83 -7.87
CA SER A 330 -70.17 -2.95 -8.17
C SER A 330 -70.67 -1.68 -8.87
N THR A 331 -71.54 -1.82 -9.87
CA THR A 331 -72.12 -0.65 -10.55
C THR A 331 -73.01 0.18 -9.62
N ASP A 332 -73.44 -0.37 -8.50
CA ASP A 332 -74.28 0.32 -7.51
C ASP A 332 -73.56 1.48 -6.81
N VAL A 333 -72.23 1.50 -6.83
CA VAL A 333 -71.45 2.62 -6.27
C VAL A 333 -71.21 3.74 -7.28
N PHE A 334 -71.55 3.55 -8.56
CA PHE A 334 -71.40 4.58 -9.57
C PHE A 334 -72.54 5.59 -9.49
N ALA A 335 -72.30 6.79 -10.03
CA ALA A 335 -73.38 7.77 -10.14
C ALA A 335 -74.51 7.21 -11.03
N PRO A 336 -75.79 7.51 -10.74
CA PRO A 336 -76.91 6.97 -11.48
C PRO A 336 -76.79 7.18 -13.00
N GLY A 337 -76.88 6.09 -13.77
CA GLY A 337 -76.78 6.13 -15.22
C GLY A 337 -75.36 6.11 -15.79
N VAL A 338 -74.31 6.15 -14.96
CA VAL A 338 -72.92 6.07 -15.41
C VAL A 338 -72.52 4.62 -15.72
N SER A 339 -72.05 4.39 -16.94
CA SER A 339 -71.51 3.11 -17.38
C SER A 339 -70.10 2.85 -16.85
N ARG A 340 -69.64 1.58 -16.87
CA ARG A 340 -68.24 1.24 -16.53
C ARG A 340 -67.22 2.00 -17.37
N TRP A 341 -67.53 2.24 -18.64
CA TRP A 341 -66.62 2.96 -19.55
C TRP A 341 -66.51 4.44 -19.19
N GLU A 342 -67.64 5.09 -18.90
CA GLU A 342 -67.64 6.48 -18.41
C GLU A 342 -66.94 6.57 -17.06
N GLN A 343 -67.21 5.62 -16.15
CA GLN A 343 -66.50 5.56 -14.87
C GLN A 343 -64.99 5.42 -15.07
N PHE A 344 -64.54 4.58 -16.01
CA PHE A 344 -63.12 4.44 -16.32
C PHE A 344 -62.49 5.77 -16.74
N TRP A 345 -63.18 6.53 -17.59
CA TRP A 345 -62.71 7.86 -18.00
C TRP A 345 -62.69 8.86 -16.85
N ILE A 346 -63.69 8.84 -15.95
CA ILE A 346 -63.72 9.67 -14.75
C ILE A 346 -62.55 9.33 -13.82
N GLN A 347 -62.28 8.04 -13.58
CA GLN A 347 -61.14 7.59 -12.79
C GLN A 347 -59.81 8.01 -13.42
N LEU A 348 -59.66 7.84 -14.74
CA LEU A 348 -58.47 8.26 -15.49
C LEU A 348 -58.27 9.78 -15.43
N GLN A 349 -59.35 10.56 -15.57
CA GLN A 349 -59.29 12.01 -15.41
C GLN A 349 -58.80 12.39 -14.01
N GLY A 350 -59.33 11.75 -12.96
CA GLY A 350 -58.88 11.99 -11.58
C GLY A 350 -57.40 11.67 -11.37
N VAL A 351 -56.91 10.56 -11.91
CA VAL A 351 -55.48 10.20 -11.89
C VAL A 351 -54.62 11.24 -12.61
N ILE A 352 -55.01 11.65 -13.82
CA ILE A 352 -54.25 12.63 -14.62
C ILE A 352 -54.21 13.97 -13.89
N VAL A 353 -55.34 14.43 -13.35
CA VAL A 353 -55.42 15.68 -12.59
C VAL A 353 -54.57 15.61 -11.33
N ALA A 354 -54.60 14.50 -10.59
CA ALA A 354 -53.74 14.30 -9.42
C ALA A 354 -52.26 14.39 -9.80
N GLY A 355 -51.87 13.71 -10.88
CA GLY A 355 -50.51 13.75 -11.40
C GLY A 355 -50.08 15.15 -11.80
N VAL A 356 -50.83 15.81 -12.69
CA VAL A 356 -50.51 17.17 -13.17
C VAL A 356 -50.45 18.17 -12.02
N TRP A 357 -51.38 18.09 -11.06
CA TRP A 357 -51.42 18.98 -9.90
C TRP A 357 -50.24 18.74 -8.95
N ALA A 358 -50.11 17.52 -8.43
CA ALA A 358 -49.10 17.21 -7.42
C ALA A 358 -47.68 17.27 -7.98
N PHE A 359 -47.43 16.66 -9.14
CA PHE A 359 -46.12 16.72 -9.80
C PHE A 359 -45.84 18.12 -10.32
N GLY A 360 -46.76 18.72 -11.07
CA GLY A 360 -46.54 20.00 -11.76
C GLY A 360 -46.29 21.15 -10.79
N LEU A 361 -47.15 21.33 -9.79
CA LEU A 361 -46.99 22.40 -8.81
C LEU A 361 -45.73 22.23 -7.97
N SER A 362 -45.46 21.01 -7.49
CA SER A 362 -44.24 20.69 -6.74
C SER A 362 -43.00 20.94 -7.59
N PHE A 363 -42.97 20.46 -8.82
CA PHE A 363 -41.82 20.61 -9.69
C PHE A 363 -41.51 22.09 -9.96
N ILE A 364 -42.53 22.90 -10.26
CA ILE A 364 -42.34 24.33 -10.53
C ILE A 364 -41.82 25.06 -9.28
N ILE A 365 -42.50 24.91 -8.14
CA ILE A 365 -42.14 25.63 -6.90
C ILE A 365 -40.78 25.18 -6.38
N LEU A 366 -40.54 23.86 -6.30
CA LEU A 366 -39.31 23.32 -5.75
C LEU A 366 -38.11 23.54 -6.68
N LYS A 367 -38.30 23.50 -8.00
CA LYS A 367 -37.22 23.81 -8.95
C LYS A 367 -36.84 25.27 -8.87
N TRP A 368 -37.81 26.18 -8.74
CA TRP A 368 -37.54 27.59 -8.49
C TRP A 368 -36.81 27.78 -7.16
N PHE A 369 -37.28 27.18 -6.08
CA PHE A 369 -36.63 27.27 -4.78
C PHE A 369 -35.21 26.71 -4.79
N ASN A 370 -34.96 25.63 -5.53
CA ASN A 370 -33.64 25.02 -5.68
C ASN A 370 -32.60 25.98 -6.30
N THR A 371 -33.02 27.04 -6.99
CA THR A 371 -32.13 28.12 -7.46
C THR A 371 -31.72 29.09 -6.36
N LEU A 372 -32.53 29.21 -5.29
CA LEU A 372 -32.26 30.09 -4.15
C LEU A 372 -31.51 29.36 -3.04
N SER A 373 -31.97 28.15 -2.70
CA SER A 373 -31.35 27.28 -1.70
C SER A 373 -31.37 25.83 -2.22
N PRO A 374 -30.21 25.21 -2.44
CA PRO A 374 -30.14 23.85 -2.95
C PRO A 374 -30.88 22.88 -2.04
N LEU A 375 -31.78 22.07 -2.61
CA LEU A 375 -32.57 21.06 -1.90
C LEU A 375 -31.72 19.86 -1.47
N ARG A 376 -30.65 19.58 -2.22
CA ARG A 376 -29.69 18.50 -1.94
C ARG A 376 -28.54 19.02 -1.07
N LEU A 377 -28.05 18.16 -0.18
CA LEU A 377 -26.79 18.36 0.54
C LEU A 377 -25.58 18.33 -0.40
N SER A 378 -24.45 18.82 0.08
CA SER A 378 -23.18 18.64 -0.61
C SER A 378 -22.78 17.16 -0.65
N ILE A 379 -21.95 16.80 -1.62
CA ILE A 379 -21.46 15.41 -1.78
C ILE A 379 -20.71 14.94 -0.52
N GLU A 380 -19.93 15.83 0.11
CA GLU A 380 -19.19 15.48 1.34
C GLU A 380 -20.12 15.24 2.54
N GLU A 381 -21.18 16.04 2.70
CA GLU A 381 -22.20 15.82 3.73
C GLU A 381 -22.98 14.52 3.50
N GLU A 382 -23.32 14.20 2.24
CA GLU A 382 -23.97 12.94 1.87
C GLU A 382 -23.06 11.72 2.15
N ARG A 383 -21.74 11.85 1.94
CA ARG A 383 -20.74 10.82 2.29
C ARG A 383 -20.62 10.63 3.79
N MET A 384 -20.51 11.72 4.54
CA MET A 384 -20.46 11.74 6.00
C MET A 384 -21.72 11.09 6.62
N GLY A 385 -22.89 11.38 6.05
CA GLY A 385 -24.18 10.89 6.53
C GLY A 385 -24.93 11.93 7.35
N LEU A 386 -26.25 11.95 7.16
CA LEU A 386 -27.12 13.03 7.63
C LEU A 386 -27.32 13.03 9.14
N ASN A 387 -27.02 11.93 9.82
CA ASN A 387 -27.02 11.89 11.29
C ASN A 387 -25.98 12.88 11.85
N VAL A 388 -24.80 12.93 11.23
CA VAL A 388 -23.71 13.83 11.64
C VAL A 388 -23.90 15.20 11.00
N SER A 389 -24.07 15.26 9.67
CA SER A 389 -24.03 16.52 8.93
C SER A 389 -25.14 17.50 9.30
N GLU A 390 -26.33 17.01 9.66
CA GLU A 390 -27.48 17.85 9.99
C GLU A 390 -27.85 17.84 11.47
N HIS A 391 -27.64 16.71 12.17
CA HIS A 391 -28.07 16.55 13.56
C HIS A 391 -26.92 16.49 14.56
N GLY A 392 -25.67 16.46 14.10
CA GLY A 392 -24.49 16.38 14.98
C GLY A 392 -24.44 15.10 15.82
N VAL A 393 -25.23 14.08 15.48
CA VAL A 393 -25.26 12.81 16.19
C VAL A 393 -24.37 11.83 15.43
N SER A 394 -23.15 11.66 15.91
CA SER A 394 -22.28 10.58 15.47
C SER A 394 -22.71 9.26 16.12
N THR A 395 -22.47 8.18 15.38
CA THR A 395 -22.50 6.83 15.96
C THR A 395 -21.09 6.49 16.44
N GLU A 396 -20.97 5.59 17.40
CA GLU A 396 -19.67 5.13 17.92
C GLU A 396 -18.72 4.68 16.80
N LEU A 397 -19.27 4.06 15.75
CA LEU A 397 -18.49 3.61 14.58
C LEU A 397 -17.95 4.79 13.78
N TYR A 398 -18.73 5.86 13.67
CA TYR A 398 -18.29 7.08 13.01
C TYR A 398 -17.16 7.74 13.80
N ASP A 399 -17.31 7.89 15.13
CA ASP A 399 -16.27 8.48 15.99
C ASP A 399 -14.96 7.70 15.91
N LEU A 400 -15.05 6.36 15.87
CA LEU A 400 -13.91 5.48 15.67
C LEU A 400 -13.22 5.75 14.32
N LEU A 401 -13.98 5.78 13.22
CA LEU A 401 -13.44 5.99 11.88
C LEU A 401 -12.88 7.41 11.70
N GLU A 402 -13.52 8.42 12.26
CA GLU A 402 -13.06 9.81 12.22
C GLU A 402 -11.72 9.96 12.97
N ALA A 403 -11.62 9.41 14.17
CA ALA A 403 -10.37 9.43 14.93
C ALA A 403 -9.23 8.72 14.18
N MET A 404 -9.51 7.59 13.52
CA MET A 404 -8.54 6.89 12.67
C MET A 404 -8.12 7.74 11.47
N GLN A 405 -9.05 8.40 10.78
CA GLN A 405 -8.72 9.31 9.67
C GLN A 405 -7.89 10.50 10.13
N LEU A 406 -8.17 11.03 11.31
CA LEU A 406 -7.42 12.16 11.88
C LEU A 406 -5.98 11.76 12.21
N GLN A 407 -5.77 10.55 12.73
CA GLN A 407 -4.43 9.97 12.95
C GLN A 407 -3.67 9.81 11.62
N VAL A 408 -4.31 9.32 10.57
CA VAL A 408 -3.69 9.20 9.23
C VAL A 408 -3.31 10.57 8.66
N LYS A 409 -4.21 11.56 8.74
CA LYS A 409 -3.95 12.92 8.22
C LYS A 409 -2.86 13.66 8.99
N THR A 410 -2.84 13.53 10.31
CA THR A 410 -1.92 14.29 11.18
C THR A 410 -0.61 13.56 11.48
N GLY A 411 -0.56 12.24 11.28
CA GLY A 411 0.52 11.38 11.75
C GLY A 411 0.61 11.26 13.27
N ASN A 412 -0.33 11.85 14.02
CA ASN A 412 -0.29 11.87 15.48
C ASN A 412 -0.92 10.60 16.07
N MET A 413 -0.07 9.61 16.34
CA MET A 413 -0.48 8.33 16.94
C MET A 413 -0.82 8.42 18.44
N ASN A 414 -0.58 9.58 19.09
CA ASN A 414 -0.94 9.79 20.49
C ASN A 414 -2.42 10.11 20.69
N LEU A 415 -3.11 10.55 19.63
CA LEU A 415 -4.55 10.78 19.67
C LEU A 415 -5.26 9.44 19.88
N ARG A 416 -6.01 9.29 20.98
CA ARG A 416 -6.76 8.07 21.27
C ARG A 416 -8.16 8.13 20.71
N VAL A 417 -8.66 6.97 20.32
CA VAL A 417 -10.06 6.82 19.94
C VAL A 417 -10.90 6.71 21.20
N HIS A 418 -12.06 7.39 21.22
CA HIS A 418 -13.04 7.26 22.30
C HIS A 418 -13.53 5.82 22.42
N GLU A 419 -13.63 5.32 23.65
CA GLU A 419 -14.10 3.98 23.95
C GLU A 419 -15.48 4.07 24.60
N GLU A 420 -16.53 3.74 23.86
CA GLU A 420 -17.88 3.66 24.43
C GLU A 420 -18.05 2.33 25.19
N PRO A 421 -18.33 2.34 26.50
CA PRO A 421 -18.43 1.10 27.27
C PRO A 421 -19.60 0.22 26.81
N TYR A 422 -19.39 -1.10 26.84
CA TYR A 422 -20.42 -2.13 26.60
C TYR A 422 -20.96 -2.21 25.17
N THR A 423 -20.23 -1.68 24.19
CA THR A 423 -20.59 -1.82 22.78
C THR A 423 -19.54 -2.58 21.99
N ASP A 424 -19.96 -3.17 20.86
CA ASP A 424 -19.05 -3.89 19.96
C ASP A 424 -18.01 -2.93 19.37
N VAL A 425 -18.42 -1.70 19.04
CA VAL A 425 -17.50 -0.68 18.51
C VAL A 425 -16.54 -0.18 19.58
N GLY A 426 -17.01 0.03 20.81
CA GLY A 426 -16.12 0.36 21.93
C GLY A 426 -15.10 -0.75 22.19
N SER A 427 -15.50 -2.01 22.04
CA SER A 427 -14.57 -3.15 22.13
C SER A 427 -13.50 -3.10 21.03
N ILE A 428 -13.86 -2.70 19.81
CA ILE A 428 -12.91 -2.46 18.71
C ILE A 428 -11.99 -1.28 19.02
N ALA A 429 -12.54 -0.15 19.46
CA ALA A 429 -11.78 1.05 19.83
C ALA A 429 -10.75 0.75 20.92
N ARG A 430 -11.12 -0.05 21.94
CA ARG A 430 -10.21 -0.54 22.99
C ARG A 430 -9.05 -1.34 22.40
N GLN A 431 -9.32 -2.30 21.51
CA GLN A 431 -8.25 -3.10 20.89
C GLN A 431 -7.36 -2.24 19.99
N TYR A 432 -7.94 -1.31 19.25
CA TYR A 432 -7.19 -0.37 18.42
C TYR A 432 -6.27 0.52 19.25
N ASN A 433 -6.76 1.08 20.37
CA ASN A 433 -5.93 1.83 21.31
C ASN A 433 -4.75 1.01 21.87
N ARG A 434 -4.94 -0.30 22.13
CA ARG A 434 -3.83 -1.20 22.52
C ARG A 434 -2.80 -1.41 21.42
N VAL A 435 -3.23 -1.45 20.16
CA VAL A 435 -2.32 -1.51 19.01
C VAL A 435 -1.53 -0.20 18.90
N LEU A 436 -2.16 0.95 19.11
CA LEU A 436 -1.47 2.24 19.17
C LEU A 436 -0.43 2.29 20.28
N ASP A 437 -0.71 1.74 21.47
CA ASP A 437 0.28 1.63 22.56
C ASP A 437 1.52 0.87 22.12
N ARG A 438 1.33 -0.29 21.47
CA ARG A 438 2.44 -1.10 20.97
C ARG A 438 3.22 -0.38 19.89
N LEU A 439 2.54 0.30 18.96
CA LEU A 439 3.18 1.09 17.93
C LEU A 439 4.05 2.21 18.52
N ILE A 440 3.53 2.98 19.47
CA ILE A 440 4.28 4.07 20.13
C ILE A 440 5.56 3.51 20.77
N ILE A 441 5.45 2.43 21.55
CA ILE A 441 6.59 1.77 22.20
C ILE A 441 7.64 1.31 21.19
N GLU A 442 7.23 0.66 20.09
CA GLU A 442 8.18 0.19 19.07
C GLU A 442 8.81 1.35 18.29
N THR A 443 8.09 2.45 18.10
CA THR A 443 8.62 3.66 17.44
C THR A 443 9.68 4.32 18.32
N GLU A 444 9.46 4.41 19.63
CA GLU A 444 10.43 4.92 20.60
C GLU A 444 11.70 4.05 20.65
N LYS A 445 11.56 2.72 20.70
CA LYS A 445 12.70 1.79 20.62
C LYS A 445 13.49 1.93 19.32
N THR A 446 12.79 2.10 18.19
CA THR A 446 13.46 2.29 16.89
C THR A 446 14.25 3.60 16.87
N GLN A 447 13.70 4.67 17.45
CA GLN A 447 14.41 5.94 17.59
C GLN A 447 15.62 5.84 18.53
N SER A 448 15.53 5.12 19.64
CA SER A 448 16.68 4.92 20.54
C SER A 448 17.79 4.11 19.87
N ALA A 449 17.44 3.01 19.20
CA ALA A 449 18.40 2.21 18.45
C ALA A 449 19.10 3.02 17.34
N LYS A 450 18.37 3.91 16.66
CA LYS A 450 18.96 4.80 15.65
C LYS A 450 20.01 5.74 16.25
N ARG A 451 19.74 6.32 17.44
CA ARG A 451 20.70 7.20 18.13
C ARG A 451 21.97 6.44 18.54
N GLU A 452 21.83 5.22 19.01
CA GLU A 452 22.98 4.36 19.35
C GLU A 452 23.85 4.08 18.11
N ILE A 453 23.22 3.78 16.97
CA ILE A 453 23.93 3.57 15.70
C ILE A 453 24.66 4.84 15.25
N GLU A 454 24.03 6.01 15.35
CA GLU A 454 24.66 7.29 14.98
C GLU A 454 25.89 7.59 15.85
N GLN A 455 25.82 7.28 17.16
CA GLN A 455 26.96 7.43 18.06
C GLN A 455 28.10 6.46 17.72
N ALA A 456 27.79 5.18 17.54
CA ALA A 456 28.79 4.17 17.16
C ALA A 456 29.47 4.51 15.81
N HIS A 457 28.71 5.06 14.86
CA HIS A 457 29.28 5.49 13.57
C HIS A 457 30.30 6.62 13.72
N GLY A 458 30.05 7.57 14.64
CA GLY A 458 31.00 8.64 14.96
C GLY A 458 32.33 8.12 15.50
N GLU A 459 32.29 7.12 16.38
CA GLU A 459 33.49 6.50 16.97
C GLU A 459 34.35 5.79 15.92
N ILE A 460 33.72 5.05 14.99
CA ILE A 460 34.40 4.34 13.90
C ILE A 460 35.19 5.31 13.01
N ILE A 461 34.64 6.49 12.72
CA ILE A 461 35.31 7.50 11.88
C ILE A 461 36.61 7.98 12.54
N ILE A 462 36.58 8.24 13.85
CA ILE A 462 37.77 8.70 14.59
C ILE A 462 38.85 7.60 14.62
N LEU A 463 38.44 6.34 14.84
CA LEU A 463 39.37 5.21 14.90
C LEU A 463 40.10 5.00 13.56
N ASN A 464 39.36 5.08 12.45
CA ASN A 464 39.92 4.91 11.10
C ASN A 464 40.95 6.00 10.75
N GLN A 465 40.76 7.23 11.23
CA GLN A 465 41.75 8.29 11.01
C GLN A 465 43.07 8.01 11.73
N ARG A 466 43.03 7.44 12.95
CA ARG A 466 44.25 7.08 13.70
C ARG A 466 45.05 5.99 13.00
N LEU A 467 44.39 4.91 12.58
CA LEU A 467 45.03 3.80 11.87
C LEU A 467 45.78 4.25 10.61
N LYS A 468 45.19 5.21 9.87
CA LYS A 468 45.79 5.71 8.63
C LYS A 468 47.11 6.48 8.86
N ILE A 469 47.21 7.20 9.97
CA ILE A 469 48.42 7.94 10.36
C ILE A 469 49.54 6.96 10.74
N GLU A 470 49.22 5.92 11.49
CA GLU A 470 50.20 4.95 11.98
C GLU A 470 50.84 4.14 10.85
N ASN A 471 50.04 3.68 9.88
CA ASN A 471 50.55 3.00 8.69
C ASN A 471 51.52 3.88 7.88
N SER A 472 51.23 5.17 7.74
CA SER A 472 52.07 6.09 6.96
C SER A 472 53.45 6.28 7.59
N ARG A 473 53.55 6.20 8.92
CA ARG A 473 54.82 6.29 9.65
C ARG A 473 55.68 5.04 9.46
N MET A 474 55.05 3.87 9.53
CA MET A 474 55.75 2.58 9.40
C MET A 474 56.44 2.44 8.03
N THR A 475 55.75 2.81 6.94
CA THR A 475 56.32 2.77 5.58
C THR A 475 57.56 3.66 5.44
N ALA A 476 57.59 4.83 6.10
CA ALA A 476 58.73 5.74 6.03
C ALA A 476 59.99 5.20 6.73
N GLU A 477 59.85 4.37 7.77
CA GLU A 477 60.99 3.77 8.48
C GLU A 477 61.64 2.64 7.65
N LEU A 478 60.85 1.87 6.89
CA LEU A 478 61.33 0.77 6.05
C LEU A 478 62.10 1.26 4.81
N ASP A 479 61.67 2.39 4.23
CA ASP A 479 62.37 3.06 3.12
C ASP A 479 63.82 3.46 3.46
N VAL A 480 64.10 3.80 4.73
CA VAL A 480 65.46 4.16 5.18
C VAL A 480 66.40 2.96 5.11
N THR A 481 65.92 1.79 5.53
CA THR A 481 66.75 0.56 5.54
C THR A 481 67.11 0.10 4.14
N ARG A 482 66.18 0.16 3.20
CA ARG A 482 66.43 -0.18 1.79
C ARG A 482 67.56 0.64 1.18
N ARG A 483 67.61 1.95 1.51
CA ARG A 483 68.68 2.84 1.03
C ARG A 483 70.04 2.48 1.61
N LEU A 484 70.12 2.06 2.87
CA LEU A 484 71.38 1.64 3.49
C LEU A 484 71.96 0.42 2.77
N GLN A 485 71.15 -0.57 2.41
CA GLN A 485 71.59 -1.78 1.71
C GLN A 485 72.19 -1.45 0.32
N GLN A 486 71.52 -0.59 -0.46
CA GLN A 486 71.99 -0.19 -1.79
C GLN A 486 73.32 0.58 -1.76
N MET A 487 73.64 1.27 -0.66
CA MET A 487 74.89 2.04 -0.54
C MET A 487 76.15 1.16 -0.42
N VAL A 488 76.02 -0.10 0.00
CA VAL A 488 77.17 -0.98 0.29
C VAL A 488 77.51 -1.89 -0.91
N LEU A 489 76.60 -2.05 -1.87
CA LEU A 489 76.84 -2.87 -3.07
C LEU A 489 77.92 -2.26 -4.00
N PRO A 490 78.64 -3.10 -4.79
CA PRO A 490 79.66 -2.64 -5.73
C PRO A 490 79.14 -1.60 -6.72
N ARG A 491 79.90 -0.52 -6.91
CA ARG A 491 79.54 0.51 -7.90
C ARG A 491 80.01 0.09 -9.30
N LYS A 492 79.27 0.50 -10.33
CA LYS A 492 79.63 0.23 -11.73
C LYS A 492 81.06 0.69 -12.06
N GLU A 493 81.45 1.85 -11.51
CA GLU A 493 82.80 2.40 -11.63
C GLU A 493 83.87 1.46 -11.07
N GLU A 494 83.64 0.81 -9.92
CA GLU A 494 84.58 -0.12 -9.29
C GLU A 494 84.79 -1.38 -10.16
N LEU A 495 83.73 -1.85 -10.82
CA LEU A 495 83.77 -3.01 -11.70
C LEU A 495 84.54 -2.75 -13.01
N GLU A 496 84.44 -1.54 -13.56
CA GLU A 496 85.10 -1.15 -14.81
C GLU A 496 86.63 -1.04 -14.67
N HIS A 497 87.15 -0.78 -13.46
CA HIS A 497 88.59 -0.64 -13.19
C HIS A 497 89.34 -1.98 -13.11
N ILE A 498 88.63 -3.11 -13.13
CA ILE A 498 89.21 -4.43 -13.05
C ILE A 498 89.88 -4.82 -14.37
N SER A 499 91.21 -4.94 -14.33
CA SER A 499 92.03 -5.32 -15.48
C SER A 499 91.95 -6.83 -15.76
N GLY A 500 91.63 -7.21 -17.01
CA GLY A 500 91.59 -8.62 -17.46
C GLY A 500 90.24 -9.34 -17.35
N LEU A 501 89.24 -8.73 -16.69
CA LEU A 501 87.86 -9.23 -16.63
C LEU A 501 86.87 -8.16 -17.12
N ASP A 502 85.76 -8.58 -17.71
CA ASP A 502 84.55 -7.79 -17.98
C ASP A 502 83.45 -8.29 -17.03
N ILE A 503 82.95 -7.46 -16.11
CA ILE A 503 82.05 -7.89 -15.03
C ILE A 503 80.80 -7.03 -14.98
N ALA A 504 79.64 -7.67 -14.82
CA ALA A 504 78.36 -7.00 -14.62
C ALA A 504 77.51 -7.70 -13.56
N GLY A 505 77.11 -6.95 -12.53
CA GLY A 505 76.20 -7.41 -11.47
C GLY A 505 74.78 -6.86 -11.62
N PHE A 506 73.80 -7.55 -11.03
CA PHE A 506 72.41 -7.15 -10.82
C PHE A 506 71.92 -7.72 -9.49
N MET A 507 71.16 -6.95 -8.72
CA MET A 507 70.45 -7.39 -7.52
C MET A 507 69.12 -6.63 -7.43
N GLU A 508 68.02 -7.34 -7.21
CA GLU A 508 66.67 -6.79 -7.00
C GLU A 508 65.99 -7.54 -5.83
N PRO A 509 65.66 -6.87 -4.72
CA PRO A 509 65.04 -7.52 -3.56
C PRO A 509 63.55 -7.84 -3.80
N ALA A 510 63.06 -8.96 -3.25
CA ALA A 510 61.66 -9.38 -3.32
C ALA A 510 60.74 -8.57 -2.39
N GLU A 511 61.26 -8.10 -1.27
CA GLU A 511 60.56 -7.24 -0.30
C GLU A 511 61.28 -5.89 -0.12
N GLU A 512 60.96 -5.18 0.96
CA GLU A 512 61.55 -3.87 1.27
C GLU A 512 63.07 -3.94 1.47
N VAL A 513 63.60 -5.08 1.95
CA VAL A 513 65.02 -5.35 2.18
C VAL A 513 65.34 -6.80 1.75
N GLY A 514 66.43 -7.00 1.00
CA GLY A 514 66.84 -8.33 0.51
C GLY A 514 67.86 -9.05 1.40
N GLY A 515 67.92 -10.38 1.34
CA GLY A 515 68.96 -11.25 1.92
C GLY A 515 70.16 -11.54 0.99
N ASP A 516 70.01 -11.36 -0.33
CA ASP A 516 71.08 -11.68 -1.29
C ASP A 516 72.36 -10.86 -1.08
N TYR A 517 73.51 -11.51 -1.27
CA TYR A 517 74.85 -10.94 -1.18
C TYR A 517 75.59 -11.06 -2.51
N TYR A 518 76.16 -9.96 -3.01
CA TYR A 518 77.31 -10.03 -3.91
C TYR A 518 78.30 -8.90 -3.64
N ASP A 519 79.60 -9.20 -3.79
CA ASP A 519 80.66 -8.21 -3.66
C ASP A 519 81.84 -8.55 -4.58
N ILE A 520 82.54 -7.53 -5.06
CA ILE A 520 83.70 -7.69 -5.95
C ILE A 520 84.80 -6.76 -5.45
N LEU A 521 85.84 -7.34 -4.88
CA LEU A 521 86.86 -6.64 -4.11
C LEU A 521 88.25 -6.87 -4.70
N GLN A 522 88.90 -5.80 -5.15
CA GLN A 522 90.27 -5.84 -5.63
C GLN A 522 91.26 -5.73 -4.45
N HIS A 523 92.23 -6.63 -4.37
CA HIS A 523 93.29 -6.60 -3.34
C HIS A 523 94.67 -6.85 -3.96
N LYS A 524 95.74 -6.73 -3.16
CA LYS A 524 97.13 -6.77 -3.65
C LYS A 524 97.51 -8.06 -4.40
N GLN A 525 96.82 -9.17 -4.14
CA GLN A 525 97.15 -10.49 -4.69
C GLN A 525 96.19 -10.93 -5.80
N GLY A 526 95.04 -10.28 -5.99
CA GLY A 526 94.02 -10.72 -6.94
C GLY A 526 92.68 -10.00 -6.76
N ILE A 527 91.61 -10.66 -7.19
CA ILE A 527 90.23 -10.17 -7.04
C ILE A 527 89.45 -11.22 -6.28
N LYS A 528 88.75 -10.81 -5.22
CA LYS A 528 87.83 -11.65 -4.47
C LYS A 528 86.39 -11.33 -4.90
N ILE A 529 85.66 -12.35 -5.31
CA ILE A 529 84.26 -12.25 -5.75
C ILE A 529 83.43 -13.07 -4.77
N GLY A 530 82.46 -12.44 -4.12
CA GLY A 530 81.54 -13.11 -3.22
C GLY A 530 80.14 -13.13 -3.81
N ILE A 531 79.44 -14.25 -3.64
CA ILE A 531 78.00 -14.35 -3.88
C ILE A 531 77.38 -15.26 -2.82
N GLY A 532 76.18 -14.93 -2.37
CA GLY A 532 75.47 -15.71 -1.39
C GLY A 532 74.01 -15.31 -1.25
N ASP A 533 73.25 -16.14 -0.54
CA ASP A 533 71.86 -15.89 -0.20
C ASP A 533 71.57 -16.27 1.26
N VAL A 534 70.85 -15.39 1.96
CA VAL A 534 70.43 -15.54 3.35
C VAL A 534 69.04 -16.15 3.38
N THR A 535 68.82 -17.16 4.22
CA THR A 535 67.55 -17.86 4.30
C THR A 535 66.34 -16.94 4.54
N GLY A 536 65.47 -16.79 3.53
CA GLY A 536 64.27 -15.96 3.57
C GLY A 536 64.54 -14.46 3.48
N HIS A 537 63.49 -13.65 3.36
CA HIS A 537 63.57 -12.22 3.04
C HIS A 537 63.20 -11.30 4.22
N GLY A 538 63.47 -9.99 4.08
CA GLY A 538 63.06 -8.96 5.04
C GLY A 538 64.22 -8.39 5.87
N LEU A 539 63.87 -7.63 6.92
CA LEU A 539 64.82 -6.81 7.69
C LEU A 539 65.97 -7.63 8.29
N GLU A 540 65.67 -8.78 8.92
CA GLU A 540 66.68 -9.62 9.58
C GLU A 540 67.70 -10.19 8.59
N SER A 541 67.23 -10.65 7.43
CA SER A 541 68.08 -11.19 6.37
C SER A 541 69.01 -10.13 5.79
N GLY A 542 68.48 -8.93 5.53
CA GLY A 542 69.29 -7.82 5.03
C GLY A 542 70.34 -7.31 6.02
N VAL A 543 70.04 -7.32 7.32
CA VAL A 543 71.04 -7.00 8.36
C VAL A 543 72.15 -8.05 8.38
N LEU A 544 71.82 -9.34 8.30
CA LEU A 544 72.81 -10.41 8.28
C LEU A 544 73.73 -10.31 7.05
N MET A 545 73.17 -10.01 5.89
CA MET A 545 73.93 -9.78 4.65
C MET A 545 74.96 -8.66 4.81
N ILE A 546 74.57 -7.51 5.37
CA ILE A 546 75.49 -6.37 5.62
C ILE A 546 76.60 -6.75 6.59
N MET A 547 76.29 -7.54 7.63
CA MET A 547 77.30 -8.04 8.58
C MET A 547 78.34 -8.93 7.88
N VAL A 548 77.90 -9.84 7.02
CA VAL A 548 78.79 -10.71 6.24
C VAL A 548 79.66 -9.88 5.32
N GLN A 549 79.07 -8.97 4.56
CA GLN A 549 79.81 -8.09 3.67
C GLN A 549 80.91 -7.31 4.39
N THR A 550 80.56 -6.73 5.55
CA THR A 550 81.50 -5.95 6.37
C THR A 550 82.63 -6.84 6.90
N ALA A 551 82.32 -8.06 7.34
CA ALA A 551 83.31 -9.01 7.82
C ALA A 551 84.24 -9.51 6.71
N VAL A 552 83.73 -9.81 5.52
CA VAL A 552 84.53 -10.18 4.33
C VAL A 552 85.51 -9.06 3.97
N ARG A 553 85.04 -7.80 3.91
CA ARG A 553 85.89 -6.63 3.65
C ARG A 553 86.96 -6.43 4.72
N ALA A 554 86.61 -6.61 6.00
CA ALA A 554 87.54 -6.47 7.11
C ALA A 554 88.64 -7.56 7.10
N LEU A 555 88.29 -8.81 6.78
CA LEU A 555 89.25 -9.91 6.68
C LEU A 555 90.23 -9.68 5.53
N LEU A 556 89.74 -9.19 4.37
CA LEU A 556 90.59 -8.83 3.23
C LEU A 556 91.53 -7.67 3.54
N ALA A 557 91.06 -6.63 4.23
CA ALA A 557 91.90 -5.50 4.63
C ALA A 557 93.06 -5.91 5.54
N ASN A 558 92.89 -6.98 6.31
CA ASN A 558 93.92 -7.57 7.17
C ASN A 558 94.83 -8.57 6.45
N ASN A 559 94.68 -8.75 5.12
CA ASN A 559 95.45 -9.68 4.28
C ASN A 559 95.34 -11.16 4.68
N GLU A 560 94.21 -11.59 5.26
CA GLU A 560 93.93 -13.02 5.38
C GLU A 560 93.53 -13.56 4.00
N ASN A 561 94.29 -14.52 3.48
CA ASN A 561 94.10 -15.08 2.15
C ASN A 561 93.99 -16.62 2.18
N ASP A 562 94.18 -17.25 3.35
CA ASP A 562 93.97 -18.69 3.49
C ASP A 562 92.45 -18.99 3.52
N PRO A 563 91.90 -19.77 2.58
CA PRO A 563 90.45 -19.95 2.47
C PRO A 563 89.80 -20.55 3.71
N VAL A 564 90.50 -21.47 4.39
CA VAL A 564 90.01 -22.14 5.61
C VAL A 564 89.97 -21.16 6.77
N ARG A 565 91.05 -20.41 7.02
CA ARG A 565 91.07 -19.39 8.08
C ARG A 565 90.09 -18.26 7.81
N PHE A 566 89.94 -17.86 6.54
CA PHE A 566 89.02 -16.81 6.13
C PHE A 566 87.58 -17.16 6.47
N LEU A 567 87.08 -18.29 5.96
CA LEU A 567 85.69 -18.72 6.22
C LEU A 567 85.47 -19.11 7.68
N LYS A 568 86.47 -19.68 8.38
CA LYS A 568 86.37 -19.95 9.81
C LYS A 568 86.18 -18.67 10.63
N ALA A 569 86.98 -17.63 10.34
CA ALA A 569 86.88 -16.35 11.02
C ALA A 569 85.54 -15.66 10.71
N LEU A 570 85.13 -15.67 9.44
CA LEU A 570 83.83 -15.14 9.01
C LEU A 570 82.68 -15.83 9.75
N ASN A 571 82.63 -17.17 9.71
CA ASN A 571 81.57 -17.95 10.34
C ASN A 571 81.49 -17.70 11.84
N LYS A 572 82.62 -17.70 12.56
CA LYS A 572 82.64 -17.46 13.99
C LYS A 572 82.07 -16.09 14.37
N THR A 573 82.37 -15.06 13.58
CA THR A 573 81.81 -13.72 13.79
C THR A 573 80.30 -13.69 13.51
N ILE A 574 79.86 -14.29 12.41
CA ILE A 574 78.45 -14.26 12.01
C ILE A 574 77.58 -15.12 12.95
N TYR A 575 78.02 -16.33 13.30
CA TYR A 575 77.34 -17.21 14.26
C TYR A 575 77.07 -16.49 15.60
N GLY A 576 78.08 -15.80 16.15
CA GLY A 576 77.89 -15.02 17.38
C GLY A 576 76.87 -13.89 17.26
N ASN A 577 76.76 -13.26 16.08
CA ASN A 577 75.77 -12.21 15.83
C ASN A 577 74.35 -12.78 15.65
N VAL A 578 74.20 -13.88 14.93
CA VAL A 578 72.91 -14.58 14.73
C VAL A 578 72.32 -15.01 16.07
N GLN A 579 73.12 -15.63 16.94
CA GLN A 579 72.70 -16.02 18.30
C GLN A 579 72.26 -14.81 19.14
N ARG A 580 72.96 -13.68 19.01
CA ARG A 580 72.61 -12.44 19.73
C ARG A 580 71.31 -11.82 19.22
N MET A 581 71.02 -11.95 17.92
CA MET A 581 69.78 -11.47 17.31
C MET A 581 68.58 -12.39 17.61
N ASN A 582 68.81 -13.57 18.22
CA ASN A 582 67.80 -14.62 18.40
C ASN A 582 67.11 -14.96 17.07
N SER A 583 67.90 -15.04 16.00
CA SER A 583 67.46 -15.30 14.64
C SER A 583 67.94 -16.69 14.21
N ASP A 584 67.17 -17.39 13.39
CA ASP A 584 67.48 -18.71 12.82
C ASP A 584 68.06 -18.62 11.39
N LYS A 585 68.38 -17.40 10.97
CA LYS A 585 68.89 -17.06 9.63
C LYS A 585 70.33 -17.52 9.45
N ASN A 586 70.63 -18.05 8.27
CA ASN A 586 71.97 -18.47 7.86
C ASN A 586 72.21 -18.08 6.39
N LEU A 587 73.47 -18.01 5.99
CA LEU A 587 73.88 -17.55 4.66
C LEU A 587 74.60 -18.67 3.91
N SER A 588 74.12 -19.03 2.73
CA SER A 588 74.93 -19.72 1.73
C SER A 588 75.92 -18.72 1.11
N LEU A 589 77.22 -19.02 1.06
CA LEU A 589 78.25 -18.11 0.58
C LEU A 589 79.34 -18.85 -0.19
N VAL A 590 79.65 -18.39 -1.40
CA VAL A 590 80.85 -18.75 -2.14
C VAL A 590 81.74 -17.53 -2.29
N LEU A 591 83.03 -17.72 -2.00
CA LEU A 591 84.10 -16.76 -2.26
C LEU A 591 85.01 -17.33 -3.36
N ILE A 592 85.31 -16.49 -4.34
CA ILE A 592 86.09 -16.85 -5.52
C ILE A 592 87.29 -15.92 -5.62
N ASP A 593 88.48 -16.48 -5.57
CA ASP A 593 89.76 -15.80 -5.77
C ASP A 593 90.19 -15.91 -7.24
N TYR A 594 90.28 -14.79 -7.94
CA TYR A 594 90.80 -14.73 -9.30
C TYR A 594 92.25 -14.23 -9.32
N GLN A 595 93.14 -15.07 -9.86
CA GLN A 595 94.54 -14.74 -10.10
C GLN A 595 95.04 -15.34 -11.42
N GLY A 596 95.51 -14.49 -12.34
CA GLY A 596 96.23 -14.94 -13.54
C GLY A 596 95.47 -15.91 -14.46
N GLY A 597 94.14 -15.77 -14.57
CA GLY A 597 93.29 -16.66 -15.38
C GLY A 597 92.83 -17.93 -14.67
N VAL A 598 93.02 -18.05 -13.36
CA VAL A 598 92.52 -19.17 -12.54
C VAL A 598 91.56 -18.63 -11.47
N LEU A 599 90.41 -19.28 -11.34
CA LEU A 599 89.46 -19.08 -10.24
C LEU A 599 89.64 -20.18 -9.19
N SER A 600 89.84 -19.79 -7.94
CA SER A 600 89.81 -20.65 -6.76
C SER A 600 88.50 -20.44 -6.01
N LEU A 601 87.65 -21.45 -5.95
CA LEU A 601 86.34 -21.39 -5.29
C LEU A 601 86.41 -22.03 -3.90
N THR A 602 85.81 -21.38 -2.91
CA THR A 602 85.66 -21.90 -1.54
C THR A 602 84.32 -21.44 -0.97
N GLY A 603 83.64 -22.30 -0.21
CA GLY A 603 82.31 -22.02 0.35
C GLY A 603 81.19 -22.74 -0.40
N GLN A 604 79.96 -22.60 0.08
CA GLN A 604 78.78 -23.28 -0.45
C GLN A 604 77.68 -22.27 -0.79
N HIS A 605 77.30 -22.21 -2.05
CA HIS A 605 76.21 -21.43 -2.63
C HIS A 605 76.12 -21.82 -4.10
N GLU A 606 74.91 -22.04 -4.66
CA GLU A 606 74.56 -22.34 -6.08
C GLU A 606 75.65 -22.83 -7.07
N GLU A 607 75.26 -23.60 -8.09
CA GLU A 607 76.25 -24.06 -9.09
C GLU A 607 76.91 -22.87 -9.84
N MET A 608 78.24 -22.83 -9.92
CA MET A 608 78.90 -21.87 -10.82
C MET A 608 78.81 -22.35 -12.27
N ILE A 609 78.30 -21.51 -13.16
CA ILE A 609 78.18 -21.83 -14.59
C ILE A 609 79.40 -21.27 -15.33
N VAL A 610 80.11 -22.11 -16.08
CA VAL A 610 81.20 -21.72 -16.97
C VAL A 610 80.83 -22.06 -18.41
N VAL A 611 80.74 -21.04 -19.27
CA VAL A 611 80.54 -21.21 -20.71
C VAL A 611 81.87 -21.01 -21.41
N ARG A 612 82.41 -22.09 -21.96
CA ARG A 612 83.67 -22.10 -22.70
C ARG A 612 83.54 -21.34 -24.02
N ALA A 613 84.64 -20.75 -24.49
CA ALA A 613 84.76 -20.20 -25.84
C ALA A 613 84.37 -21.27 -26.88
N GLY A 614 83.19 -21.12 -27.49
CA GLY A 614 82.56 -22.15 -28.32
C GLY A 614 81.15 -22.56 -27.87
N GLY A 615 80.68 -22.10 -26.71
CA GLY A 615 79.31 -22.26 -26.22
C GLY A 615 79.06 -23.51 -25.36
N LYS A 616 80.09 -24.32 -25.07
CA LYS A 616 79.97 -25.49 -24.20
C LYS A 616 79.80 -25.04 -22.74
N VAL A 617 78.76 -25.56 -22.07
CA VAL A 617 78.45 -25.25 -20.67
C VAL A 617 79.07 -26.30 -19.75
N GLU A 618 79.76 -25.84 -18.71
CA GLU A 618 80.28 -26.62 -17.60
C GLU A 618 79.66 -26.07 -16.30
N ARG A 619 79.14 -26.95 -15.44
CA ARG A 619 78.55 -26.57 -14.15
C ARG A 619 79.43 -27.10 -13.04
N ILE A 620 79.78 -26.23 -12.11
CA ILE A 620 80.69 -26.54 -11.01
C ILE A 620 79.88 -26.51 -9.74
N ASP A 621 79.73 -27.69 -9.16
CA ASP A 621 79.00 -27.88 -7.91
C ASP A 621 79.85 -27.38 -6.74
N THR A 622 79.24 -26.55 -5.89
CA THR A 622 79.84 -25.91 -4.72
C THR A 622 79.39 -26.57 -3.42
N ILE A 623 78.46 -27.54 -3.46
CA ILE A 623 77.80 -28.07 -2.26
C ILE A 623 78.77 -28.71 -1.26
N ASN A 624 79.90 -29.24 -1.74
CA ASN A 624 80.92 -29.89 -0.92
C ASN A 624 82.13 -28.99 -0.62
N LEU A 625 82.05 -27.69 -0.92
CA LEU A 625 83.16 -26.74 -0.74
C LEU A 625 82.99 -25.82 0.49
N GLY A 626 81.88 -25.93 1.20
CA GLY A 626 81.63 -25.18 2.43
C GLY A 626 80.40 -25.69 3.19
N PHE A 627 79.96 -24.87 4.14
CA PHE A 627 78.73 -25.07 4.92
C PHE A 627 78.05 -23.71 5.10
N PRO A 628 76.72 -23.62 5.31
CA PRO A 628 76.05 -22.34 5.51
C PRO A 628 76.61 -21.56 6.70
N ILE A 629 76.97 -20.30 6.44
CA ILE A 629 77.56 -19.37 7.40
C ILE A 629 76.52 -19.01 8.46
N GLY A 630 76.90 -19.11 9.73
CA GLY A 630 76.05 -18.80 10.87
C GLY A 630 75.14 -19.94 11.33
N LEU A 631 75.16 -21.09 10.66
CA LEU A 631 74.34 -22.25 11.03
C LEU A 631 74.97 -23.09 12.16
N GLU A 632 76.27 -23.35 12.07
CA GLU A 632 77.04 -24.13 13.05
C GLU A 632 78.26 -23.33 13.54
N GLU A 633 78.72 -23.60 14.77
CA GLU A 633 79.81 -22.82 15.39
C GLU A 633 81.17 -23.03 14.68
N ASP A 634 81.50 -24.26 14.31
CA ASP A 634 82.74 -24.61 13.60
C ASP A 634 82.44 -25.38 12.30
N ILE A 635 82.77 -24.74 11.17
CA ILE A 635 82.57 -25.30 9.83
C ILE A 635 83.87 -25.78 9.18
N SER A 636 84.98 -25.82 9.92
CA SER A 636 86.33 -26.02 9.35
C SER A 636 86.49 -27.32 8.56
N GLU A 637 85.80 -28.39 8.96
CA GLU A 637 85.87 -29.71 8.31
C GLU A 637 85.15 -29.76 6.95
N PHE A 638 84.28 -28.78 6.68
CA PHE A 638 83.48 -28.70 5.46
C PHE A 638 84.09 -27.78 4.39
N ILE A 639 85.19 -27.08 4.71
CA ILE A 639 85.78 -26.10 3.79
C ILE A 639 86.67 -26.82 2.76
N GLY A 640 86.27 -26.74 1.49
CA GLY A 640 87.00 -27.29 0.34
C GLY A 640 87.40 -26.21 -0.66
N GLU A 641 88.32 -26.54 -1.58
CA GLU A 641 88.74 -25.66 -2.67
C GLU A 641 88.70 -26.38 -4.03
N ILE A 642 88.11 -25.72 -5.04
CA ILE A 642 88.20 -26.15 -6.45
C ILE A 642 88.84 -25.06 -7.29
N LYS A 643 89.73 -25.45 -8.19
CA LYS A 643 90.41 -24.54 -9.13
C LYS A 643 89.90 -24.72 -10.54
N VAL A 644 89.58 -23.61 -11.19
CA VAL A 644 89.00 -23.54 -12.53
C VAL A 644 89.82 -22.61 -13.38
N LYS A 645 90.44 -23.14 -14.44
CA LYS A 645 91.20 -22.32 -15.39
C LYS A 645 90.25 -21.68 -16.40
N LEU A 646 90.39 -20.38 -16.62
CA LEU A 646 89.65 -19.60 -17.62
C LEU A 646 90.52 -19.32 -18.84
N ASN A 647 89.95 -19.50 -20.03
CA ASN A 647 90.55 -19.05 -21.28
C ASN A 647 89.92 -17.71 -21.71
N CYS A 648 90.63 -16.96 -22.55
CA CYS A 648 90.10 -15.74 -23.15
C CYS A 648 88.75 -16.02 -23.85
N GLY A 649 87.73 -15.23 -23.52
CA GLY A 649 86.36 -15.39 -24.03
C GLY A 649 85.45 -16.34 -23.23
N ASP A 650 85.96 -17.06 -22.23
CA ASP A 650 85.12 -17.85 -21.31
C ASP A 650 84.24 -16.91 -20.46
N VAL A 651 82.98 -17.30 -20.22
CA VAL A 651 82.00 -16.57 -19.41
C VAL A 651 81.69 -17.38 -18.16
N VAL A 652 81.74 -16.73 -17.00
CA VAL A 652 81.36 -17.27 -15.71
C VAL A 652 80.10 -16.55 -15.23
N VAL A 653 79.12 -17.31 -14.77
CA VAL A 653 77.87 -16.78 -14.21
C VAL A 653 77.67 -17.34 -12.82
N LEU A 654 77.47 -16.42 -11.88
CA LEU A 654 77.06 -16.68 -10.51
C LEU A 654 75.65 -16.13 -10.35
N TYR A 655 74.78 -16.86 -9.67
CA TYR A 655 73.37 -16.52 -9.53
C TYR A 655 72.85 -17.00 -8.18
N THR A 656 71.78 -16.37 -7.69
CA THR A 656 70.98 -16.84 -6.56
C THR A 656 69.74 -17.58 -7.06
N ASP A 657 69.19 -18.45 -6.22
CA ASP A 657 68.09 -19.34 -6.57
C ASP A 657 66.82 -18.57 -6.97
N GLY A 658 66.63 -17.32 -6.54
CA GLY A 658 65.57 -16.43 -7.02
C GLY A 658 65.52 -16.23 -8.54
N ILE A 659 66.62 -16.50 -9.28
CA ILE A 659 66.59 -16.59 -10.74
C ILE A 659 66.02 -17.92 -11.22
N THR A 660 66.51 -19.04 -10.68
CA THR A 660 66.11 -20.38 -11.14
C THR A 660 64.72 -20.78 -10.67
N GLU A 661 64.31 -20.32 -9.50
CA GLU A 661 63.03 -20.62 -8.87
C GLU A 661 61.93 -19.61 -9.22
N ALA A 662 62.25 -18.50 -9.89
CA ALA A 662 61.27 -17.52 -10.38
C ALA A 662 60.14 -18.20 -11.16
N GLN A 663 58.91 -17.99 -10.69
CA GLN A 663 57.72 -18.66 -11.22
C GLN A 663 56.95 -17.77 -12.19
N ASP A 664 56.43 -18.38 -13.26
CA ASP A 664 55.37 -17.78 -14.07
C ASP A 664 53.98 -17.96 -13.40
N LYS A 665 52.95 -17.40 -14.04
CA LYS A 665 51.53 -17.52 -13.60
C LYS A 665 51.04 -18.97 -13.43
N ASP A 666 51.68 -19.92 -14.11
CA ASP A 666 51.35 -21.35 -14.07
C ASP A 666 52.21 -22.11 -13.05
N ARG A 667 52.95 -21.39 -12.19
CA ARG A 667 53.90 -21.89 -11.18
C ARG A 667 55.07 -22.68 -11.76
N LYS A 668 55.46 -22.42 -13.02
CA LYS A 668 56.64 -23.04 -13.61
C LYS A 668 57.87 -22.19 -13.34
N GLN A 669 58.87 -22.81 -12.74
CA GLN A 669 60.17 -22.20 -12.47
C GLN A 669 60.93 -21.89 -13.77
N PHE A 670 61.70 -20.78 -13.80
CA PHE A 670 62.54 -20.40 -14.93
C PHE A 670 63.58 -21.48 -15.26
N GLY A 671 64.19 -22.02 -14.20
CA GLY A 671 65.03 -23.22 -14.19
C GLY A 671 66.44 -23.02 -14.73
N ILE A 672 67.39 -23.75 -14.14
CA ILE A 672 68.82 -23.71 -14.49
C ILE A 672 69.09 -24.03 -15.97
N ARG A 673 68.30 -24.92 -16.58
CA ARG A 673 68.45 -25.31 -17.99
C ARG A 673 68.24 -24.13 -18.94
N ARG A 674 67.28 -23.26 -18.61
CA ARG A 674 66.95 -22.08 -19.42
C ARG A 674 68.03 -21.01 -19.26
N LEU A 675 68.48 -20.78 -18.02
CA LEU A 675 69.61 -19.90 -17.72
C LEU A 675 70.87 -20.30 -18.51
N CYS A 676 71.29 -21.57 -18.41
CA CYS A 676 72.42 -22.11 -19.17
C CYS A 676 72.28 -21.93 -20.68
N LYS A 677 71.09 -22.16 -21.24
CA LYS A 677 70.81 -22.00 -22.67
C LYS A 677 70.92 -20.54 -23.10
N SER A 678 70.38 -19.62 -22.31
CA SER A 678 70.43 -18.18 -22.57
C SER A 678 71.87 -17.68 -22.65
N ILE A 679 72.71 -18.07 -21.68
CA ILE A 679 74.12 -17.68 -21.64
C ILE A 679 74.91 -18.35 -22.77
N SER A 680 74.71 -19.66 -22.99
CA SER A 680 75.37 -20.43 -24.06
C SER A 680 75.09 -19.90 -25.46
N CYS A 681 73.90 -19.36 -25.74
CA CYS A 681 73.60 -18.76 -27.04
C CYS A 681 74.22 -17.36 -27.21
N ASN A 682 74.57 -16.68 -26.11
CA ASN A 682 74.97 -15.27 -26.11
C ASN A 682 76.41 -15.02 -25.62
N TRP A 683 77.23 -16.04 -25.40
CA TRP A 683 78.60 -15.95 -24.85
C TRP A 683 79.52 -14.94 -25.58
N ARG A 684 79.27 -14.65 -26.85
CA ARG A 684 80.05 -13.67 -27.63
C ARG A 684 79.84 -12.22 -27.20
N ARG A 685 78.72 -11.90 -26.54
CA ARG A 685 78.37 -10.56 -26.06
C ARG A 685 79.21 -10.15 -24.85
N THR A 686 79.18 -8.87 -24.48
CA THR A 686 79.81 -8.35 -23.25
C THR A 686 79.08 -8.86 -22.00
N ALA A 687 79.74 -8.84 -20.83
CA ALA A 687 79.13 -9.28 -19.58
C ALA A 687 77.85 -8.50 -19.26
N ALA A 688 77.83 -7.19 -19.51
CA ALA A 688 76.66 -6.34 -19.32
C ALA A 688 75.48 -6.70 -20.23
N GLU A 689 75.75 -7.03 -21.50
CA GLU A 689 74.73 -7.47 -22.45
C GLU A 689 74.17 -8.85 -22.09
N ILE A 690 75.03 -9.79 -21.65
CA ILE A 690 74.60 -11.13 -21.21
C ILE A 690 73.71 -10.99 -19.97
N ARG A 691 74.13 -10.20 -18.98
CA ARG A 691 73.35 -9.91 -17.78
C ARG A 691 71.98 -9.32 -18.15
N GLN A 692 71.94 -8.30 -19.01
CA GLN A 692 70.68 -7.66 -19.40
C GLN A 692 69.72 -8.63 -20.08
N LEU A 693 70.22 -9.48 -20.99
CA LEU A 693 69.41 -10.50 -21.66
C LEU A 693 68.79 -11.49 -20.68
N VAL A 694 69.56 -11.97 -19.70
CA VAL A 694 69.06 -12.92 -18.70
C VAL A 694 67.97 -12.27 -17.85
N ILE A 695 68.15 -11.02 -17.42
CA ILE A 695 67.14 -10.30 -16.63
C ILE A 695 65.88 -10.00 -17.46
N ASP A 696 66.01 -9.61 -18.72
CA ASP A 696 64.87 -9.37 -19.61
C ASP A 696 64.08 -10.67 -19.88
N GLU A 697 64.78 -11.79 -20.11
CA GLU A 697 64.15 -13.11 -20.25
C GLU A 697 63.47 -13.60 -18.97
N LEU A 698 64.06 -13.33 -17.81
CA LEU A 698 63.50 -13.63 -16.49
C LEU A 698 62.23 -12.81 -16.24
N ARG A 699 62.25 -11.51 -16.51
CA ARG A 699 61.08 -10.63 -16.38
C ARG A 699 59.95 -11.03 -17.32
N TYR A 700 60.28 -11.39 -18.56
CA TYR A 700 59.30 -11.92 -19.50
C TYR A 700 58.67 -13.24 -19.02
N HIS A 701 59.44 -14.09 -18.34
CA HIS A 701 58.94 -15.33 -17.75
C HIS A 701 58.01 -15.08 -16.56
N ILE A 702 58.38 -14.17 -15.65
CA ILE A 702 57.58 -13.84 -14.46
C ILE A 702 56.26 -13.12 -14.84
N GLY A 703 56.30 -12.22 -15.83
CA GLY A 703 55.14 -11.42 -16.23
C GLY A 703 54.61 -10.55 -15.08
N ASP A 704 53.31 -10.63 -14.81
CA ASP A 704 52.64 -9.93 -13.69
C ASP A 704 52.69 -10.72 -12.36
N SER A 705 53.44 -11.83 -12.32
CA SER A 705 53.52 -12.68 -11.11
C SER A 705 54.43 -12.04 -10.06
N LYS A 706 54.13 -12.32 -8.77
CA LYS A 706 54.90 -11.76 -7.65
C LYS A 706 56.31 -12.38 -7.62
N VAL A 707 57.34 -11.54 -7.51
CA VAL A 707 58.71 -11.99 -7.18
C VAL A 707 58.71 -12.48 -5.73
N LEU A 708 59.07 -13.74 -5.52
CA LEU A 708 58.99 -14.41 -4.22
C LEU A 708 60.33 -14.41 -3.47
N ASP A 709 61.44 -14.26 -4.21
CA ASP A 709 62.78 -14.25 -3.65
C ASP A 709 63.69 -13.27 -4.37
N ASP A 710 64.81 -12.91 -3.75
CA ASP A 710 65.74 -11.93 -4.28
C ASP A 710 66.42 -12.40 -5.57
N ILE A 711 66.62 -11.47 -6.50
CA ILE A 711 67.17 -11.78 -7.82
C ILE A 711 68.59 -11.22 -7.91
N THR A 712 69.61 -12.06 -7.76
CA THR A 712 71.02 -11.68 -7.93
C THR A 712 71.72 -12.43 -9.04
N LEU A 713 72.43 -11.68 -9.90
CA LEU A 713 73.17 -12.20 -11.04
C LEU A 713 74.52 -11.48 -11.17
N VAL A 714 75.61 -12.25 -11.23
CA VAL A 714 76.95 -11.74 -11.55
C VAL A 714 77.49 -12.45 -12.77
N VAL A 715 77.74 -11.71 -13.84
CA VAL A 715 78.34 -12.21 -15.08
C VAL A 715 79.78 -11.70 -15.19
N ILE A 716 80.73 -12.61 -15.40
CA ILE A 716 82.15 -12.33 -15.51
C ILE A 716 82.64 -12.92 -16.83
N LYS A 717 83.38 -12.16 -17.63
CA LYS A 717 83.97 -12.63 -18.88
C LYS A 717 85.46 -12.36 -18.91
N GLN A 718 86.24 -13.38 -19.26
CA GLN A 718 87.69 -13.26 -19.40
C GLN A 718 88.03 -12.48 -20.68
N LYS A 719 88.75 -11.37 -20.54
CA LYS A 719 89.18 -10.53 -21.67
C LYS A 719 90.30 -11.16 -22.50
#